data_AF-A0A026WH38-F1
#
_entry.id   AF-A0A026WH38-F1
#
_cell.length_a   1.000
_cell.length_b   1.000
_cell.length_c   1.000
_cell.angle_alpha   90.00
_cell.angle_beta   90.00
_cell.angle_gamma   90.00
#
_symmetry.space_group_name_H-M   'P 1'
#
loop_
_entity.id
_entity.type
_entity.pdbx_description
1 polymer ?
#
loop_
_entity_poly.entity_id
_entity_poly.type
_entity_poly.pdbx_seq_one_letter_code
_entity_poly.pdbx_strand_id
1 'polypeptide(L)'
;MWFKYHALVVSLCSFLSYQTNGQSIVFLNNTVTWCTVSEGEQNKCEAFGRAIDRERGSFGLSYFSLRCKRAFNKEECMTMLDHEKAQITTLDAGEVFIAGRYHSLIPIMQEIYQSGVNYQYAVAVIRKGSLSDVQSLHNLRGKRACFAGVGTLAGWVIPINTLMKYGGMEVIDCNNHVKSTIKYFGPSCAVNSLIDKYNPLGDNSDQLCKLCIGKIPGGKCTTQDPYSGYEGAFRCLVEAGEIAFLVHTTVEEMTSTTFDFSSVKKEQFELLCRDGTRRAVDEYRTCNWGTVPSRAIVTSSATNFEIRRMYQRFLERAVRLFHKSKNDTSGFNRNLDNNQRGFRGEDLENRAGHKFGESDFNRGGYNNPNEYNTDRTWDRNGFDRRYGGGDSGFNSDRFNDTWDRNGFDRRYGGGTSNDTYDYYNRDHTEPTNVHPIEVFDLYESAPRYGMQHNLIFSDSARDFVQLSEKDQTYTGYLGRALDQILGVRHCPVNRMALCVTSDPEMEKCVKMKIALKAQLLKPELICHRGHSQINCMQSIQNGIADVAVLDASDVYTAGLRFDLIPFISEVYNLGTPDYYVVAVAKEEDDNTDLTYLKNKYTCHTGINMAAGWVYPLAYLISNKWIRGYGCDSVRAAAEYFTKSCVPGALSTEYNTGVPYDNMCDLCHGVSYRYCRRDASEDYFGYTGAFRCLVEGGGDVSFVKHTTVAENTDGKRKEFWARNTFTKDFQLLCPDGTRRPTTDYVNCNLGKVAANAIVTRGGYYGYNQTQINAYINLFIYAQQFYGRKEQDEFSFSMYYSQPPYSDLIFQDATQQLIVIPPEKREYSAYLGQDFMRARRIVDCNAGASAISYSIFATTVMIMFTFVFGR
;
A
#
# COMPACT_ATOMS: atom_id res chain seq x y z
N MET A 1 69.39 48.08 -21.71
CA MET A 1 68.06 47.81 -22.31
C MET A 1 67.15 47.10 -21.28
N TRP A 2 66.92 47.68 -20.10
CA TRP A 2 66.34 46.94 -18.95
C TRP A 2 65.45 47.81 -18.04
N PHE A 3 64.64 48.70 -18.63
CA PHE A 3 63.78 49.65 -17.91
C PHE A 3 62.38 49.83 -18.53
N LYS A 4 61.77 48.74 -19.03
CA LYS A 4 60.39 48.74 -19.56
C LYS A 4 59.46 47.62 -19.04
N TYR A 5 59.88 46.82 -18.06
CA TYR A 5 59.08 45.70 -17.54
C TYR A 5 58.41 45.93 -16.17
N HIS A 6 58.74 46.99 -15.42
CA HIS A 6 58.11 47.24 -14.11
C HIS A 6 56.78 48.02 -14.16
N ALA A 7 56.48 48.75 -15.24
CA ALA A 7 55.28 49.58 -15.32
C ALA A 7 53.97 48.79 -15.56
N LEU A 8 54.06 47.56 -16.10
CA LEU A 8 52.88 46.75 -16.46
C LEU A 8 52.39 45.83 -15.35
N VAL A 9 53.24 45.48 -14.37
CA VAL A 9 52.88 44.54 -13.30
C VAL A 9 52.05 45.22 -12.19
N VAL A 10 52.33 46.49 -11.88
CA VAL A 10 51.67 47.21 -10.78
C VAL A 10 50.20 47.53 -11.10
N SER A 11 49.85 47.77 -12.36
CA SER A 11 48.48 48.12 -12.78
C SER A 11 47.49 46.94 -12.73
N LEU A 12 47.98 45.69 -12.67
CA LEU A 12 47.15 44.48 -12.67
C LEU A 12 46.78 43.97 -11.26
N CYS A 13 47.52 44.37 -10.22
CA CYS A 13 47.17 44.02 -8.83
C CYS A 13 46.09 44.92 -8.21
N SER A 14 45.76 46.06 -8.84
CA SER A 14 44.76 47.02 -8.33
C SER A 14 43.31 46.70 -8.72
N PHE A 15 43.07 45.66 -9.51
CA PHE A 15 41.72 45.22 -9.93
C PHE A 15 41.23 43.92 -9.26
N LEU A 16 41.96 43.41 -8.25
CA LEU A 16 41.60 42.21 -7.48
C LEU A 16 41.09 42.50 -6.05
N SER A 17 40.73 43.75 -5.76
CA SER A 17 40.33 44.22 -4.43
C SER A 17 38.94 44.86 -4.38
N TYR A 18 37.97 44.30 -5.13
CA TYR A 18 36.55 44.64 -5.00
C TYR A 18 35.60 43.41 -5.01
N GLN A 19 36.04 42.30 -4.41
CA GLN A 19 35.13 41.22 -3.98
C GLN A 19 34.55 41.52 -2.58
N THR A 20 33.54 42.38 -2.53
CA THR A 20 32.73 42.60 -1.31
C THR A 20 31.36 41.95 -1.46
N ASN A 21 31.25 40.70 -1.00
CA ASN A 21 30.01 39.95 -0.71
C ASN A 21 28.77 40.32 -1.56
N GLY A 22 28.86 40.07 -2.87
CA GLY A 22 27.67 39.88 -3.70
C GLY A 22 27.00 38.57 -3.32
N GLN A 23 26.26 38.54 -2.21
CA GLN A 23 25.30 37.46 -1.95
C GLN A 23 24.32 37.44 -3.12
N SER A 24 24.27 36.32 -3.85
CA SER A 24 23.23 36.10 -4.85
C SER A 24 21.88 36.07 -4.12
N ILE A 25 21.18 37.21 -4.13
CA ILE A 25 19.78 37.28 -3.73
C ILE A 25 19.01 36.44 -4.74
N VAL A 26 18.83 35.16 -4.41
CA VAL A 26 17.84 34.32 -5.07
C VAL A 26 16.52 35.06 -4.90
N PHE A 27 15.92 35.48 -6.02
CA PHE A 27 14.56 35.97 -6.05
C PHE A 27 13.63 34.78 -5.76
N LEU A 28 13.57 34.41 -4.49
CA LEU A 28 12.52 33.60 -3.93
C LEU A 28 11.20 34.25 -4.34
N ASN A 29 10.33 33.46 -4.93
CA ASN A 29 8.95 33.86 -5.08
C ASN A 29 8.38 33.91 -3.65
N ASN A 30 8.34 35.11 -3.05
CA ASN A 30 7.84 35.34 -1.68
C ASN A 30 6.30 35.20 -1.61
N THR A 31 5.81 34.09 -2.14
CA THR A 31 4.43 33.65 -2.17
C THR A 31 4.41 32.26 -1.54
N VAL A 32 3.56 32.05 -0.54
CA VAL A 32 3.38 30.72 0.07
C VAL A 32 1.91 30.35 -0.02
N THR A 33 1.60 29.18 -0.60
CA THR A 33 0.23 28.72 -0.75
C THR A 33 -0.12 27.77 0.39
N TRP A 34 -1.04 28.19 1.25
CA TRP A 34 -1.70 27.31 2.19
C TRP A 34 -2.73 26.44 1.47
N CYS A 35 -2.72 25.15 1.78
CA CYS A 35 -3.79 24.25 1.36
C CYS A 35 -4.82 24.09 2.49
N THR A 36 -6.10 24.33 2.16
CA THR A 36 -7.27 24.30 3.06
C THR A 36 -8.25 23.21 2.63
N VAL A 37 -9.12 22.71 3.51
CA VAL A 37 -10.07 21.64 3.19
C VAL A 37 -11.54 21.94 3.49
N SER A 38 -11.84 23.06 4.15
CA SER A 38 -13.22 23.57 4.30
C SER A 38 -13.38 25.00 3.79
N GLU A 39 -14.62 25.44 3.60
CA GLU A 39 -14.94 26.84 3.26
C GLU A 39 -14.54 27.80 4.39
N GLY A 40 -14.75 27.40 5.65
CA GLY A 40 -14.30 28.18 6.81
C GLY A 40 -12.78 28.32 6.88
N GLU A 41 -12.03 27.26 6.55
CA GLU A 41 -10.57 27.35 6.47
C GLU A 41 -10.10 28.25 5.33
N GLN A 42 -10.74 28.19 4.15
CA GLN A 42 -10.43 29.11 3.05
C GLN A 42 -10.69 30.57 3.46
N ASN A 43 -11.85 30.84 4.06
CA ASN A 43 -12.24 32.19 4.51
C ASN A 43 -11.26 32.73 5.58
N LYS A 44 -10.88 31.90 6.56
CA LYS A 44 -9.87 32.24 7.59
C LYS A 44 -8.49 32.44 6.99
N CYS A 45 -8.09 31.63 6.00
CA CYS A 45 -6.81 31.75 5.32
C CYS A 45 -6.72 33.06 4.53
N GLU A 46 -7.77 33.43 3.80
CA GLU A 46 -7.79 34.68 3.04
C GLU A 46 -7.79 35.91 3.96
N ALA A 47 -8.46 35.83 5.12
CA ALA A 47 -8.36 36.85 6.17
C ALA A 47 -6.93 36.94 6.75
N PHE A 48 -6.28 35.80 7.00
CA PHE A 48 -4.89 35.73 7.45
C PHE A 48 -3.94 36.37 6.42
N GLY A 49 -4.12 36.09 5.13
CA GLY A 49 -3.32 36.70 4.06
C GLY A 49 -3.52 38.21 3.96
N ARG A 50 -4.77 38.69 4.06
CA ARG A 50 -5.05 40.13 4.15
C ARG A 50 -4.40 40.77 5.39
N ALA A 51 -4.32 40.07 6.52
CA ALA A 51 -3.65 40.56 7.71
C ALA A 51 -2.12 40.63 7.55
N ILE A 52 -1.49 39.61 6.96
CA ILE A 52 -0.05 39.58 6.66
C ILE A 52 0.33 40.70 5.69
N ASP A 53 -0.42 40.88 4.60
CA ASP A 53 -0.14 41.89 3.59
C ASP A 53 -0.29 43.33 4.16
N ARG A 54 -1.21 43.55 5.12
CA ARG A 54 -1.32 44.81 5.91
C ARG A 54 -0.08 45.04 6.79
N GLU A 55 0.36 44.00 7.52
CA GLU A 55 1.50 44.07 8.45
C GLU A 55 2.87 43.80 7.79
N ARG A 56 2.99 43.91 6.46
CA ARG A 56 4.19 43.58 5.69
C ARG A 56 5.49 44.18 6.24
N GLY A 57 5.45 45.42 6.71
CA GLY A 57 6.61 46.08 7.35
C GLY A 57 7.06 45.39 8.64
N SER A 58 6.11 44.91 9.45
CA SER A 58 6.35 44.20 10.70
C SER A 58 6.95 42.80 10.50
N PHE A 59 6.72 42.15 9.35
CA PHE A 59 7.34 40.88 8.98
C PHE A 59 8.79 41.00 8.47
N GLY A 60 9.13 42.10 7.79
CA GLY A 60 10.49 42.37 7.29
C GLY A 60 11.04 41.23 6.43
N LEU A 61 12.24 40.73 6.77
CA LEU A 61 12.91 39.62 6.07
C LEU A 61 12.19 38.25 6.21
N SER A 62 11.14 38.15 7.02
CA SER A 62 10.33 36.93 7.18
C SER A 62 8.96 37.02 6.49
N TYR A 63 8.78 37.95 5.56
CA TYR A 63 7.53 38.16 4.83
C TYR A 63 7.35 37.18 3.65
N PHE A 64 6.19 36.51 3.64
CA PHE A 64 5.60 35.89 2.46
C PHE A 64 4.19 36.45 2.24
N SER A 65 3.81 36.70 0.98
CA SER A 65 2.41 36.90 0.61
C SER A 65 1.69 35.55 0.67
N LEU A 66 0.69 35.44 1.54
CA LEU A 66 -0.04 34.18 1.73
C LEU A 66 -1.13 34.03 0.65
N ARG A 67 -1.17 32.87 0.01
CA ARG A 67 -2.25 32.44 -0.89
C ARG A 67 -2.96 31.24 -0.32
N CYS A 68 -4.20 31.03 -0.71
CA CYS A 68 -5.10 30.06 -0.09
C CYS A 68 -5.76 29.22 -1.18
N LYS A 69 -5.62 27.90 -1.10
CA LYS A 69 -6.11 26.97 -2.12
C LYS A 69 -6.87 25.83 -1.46
N ARG A 70 -8.17 25.78 -1.71
CA ARG A 70 -9.04 24.75 -1.15
C ARG A 70 -9.00 23.46 -1.96
N ALA A 71 -8.68 22.36 -1.29
CA ALA A 71 -8.85 20.99 -1.78
C ALA A 71 -10.24 20.45 -1.38
N PHE A 72 -10.64 19.32 -1.97
CA PHE A 72 -11.86 18.58 -1.62
C PHE A 72 -11.74 17.84 -0.29
N ASN A 73 -10.54 17.34 0.03
CA ASN A 73 -10.22 16.68 1.31
C ASN A 73 -8.71 16.79 1.62
N LYS A 74 -8.30 16.28 2.79
CA LYS A 74 -6.89 16.31 3.23
C LYS A 74 -5.93 15.47 2.39
N GLU A 75 -6.41 14.44 1.68
CA GLU A 75 -5.57 13.56 0.86
C GLU A 75 -5.23 14.19 -0.49
N GLU A 76 -6.21 14.84 -1.14
CA GLU A 76 -5.92 15.75 -2.25
C GLU A 76 -5.02 16.89 -1.77
N CYS A 77 -5.24 17.44 -0.58
CA CYS A 77 -4.41 18.50 -0.01
C CYS A 77 -2.94 18.09 0.15
N MET A 78 -2.66 16.92 0.73
CA MET A 78 -1.30 16.36 0.80
C MET A 78 -0.72 16.10 -0.60
N THR A 79 -1.54 15.61 -1.54
CA THR A 79 -1.18 15.41 -2.95
C THR A 79 -0.90 16.74 -3.69
N MET A 80 -1.49 17.87 -3.25
CA MET A 80 -1.14 19.20 -3.76
C MET A 80 0.21 19.68 -3.21
N LEU A 81 0.60 19.30 -2.00
CA LEU A 81 1.93 19.63 -1.47
C LEU A 81 3.04 18.79 -2.11
N ASP A 82 2.81 17.49 -2.28
CA ASP A 82 3.73 16.53 -2.93
C ASP A 82 4.03 16.95 -4.38
N HIS A 83 3.01 17.37 -5.13
CA HIS A 83 3.15 17.95 -6.47
C HIS A 83 3.44 19.47 -6.50
N GLU A 84 3.84 20.09 -5.39
CA GLU A 84 4.18 21.52 -5.23
C GLU A 84 3.10 22.54 -5.66
N LYS A 85 1.86 22.07 -5.92
CA LYS A 85 0.66 22.85 -6.25
C LYS A 85 0.11 23.65 -5.07
N ALA A 86 0.62 23.39 -3.86
CA ALA A 86 0.58 24.20 -2.66
C ALA A 86 1.86 23.93 -1.83
N GLN A 87 2.15 24.73 -0.80
CA GLN A 87 3.42 24.64 -0.06
C GLN A 87 3.28 24.13 1.37
N ILE A 88 2.23 24.55 2.09
CA ILE A 88 2.04 24.22 3.52
C ILE A 88 0.57 23.94 3.88
N THR A 89 0.36 23.15 4.92
CA THR A 89 -0.96 22.91 5.56
C THR A 89 -0.76 22.41 6.99
N THR A 90 -1.84 22.17 7.76
CA THR A 90 -1.77 21.54 9.09
C THR A 90 -2.45 20.18 9.12
N LEU A 91 -1.94 19.28 9.95
CA LEU A 91 -2.39 17.89 10.04
C LEU A 91 -2.50 17.42 11.51
N ASP A 92 -3.47 16.55 11.79
CA ASP A 92 -3.50 15.71 13.00
C ASP A 92 -2.29 14.77 13.00
N ALA A 93 -1.79 14.39 14.18
CA ALA A 93 -0.63 13.51 14.27
C ALA A 93 -0.79 12.19 13.48
N GLY A 94 -1.99 11.61 13.44
CA GLY A 94 -2.29 10.41 12.65
C GLY A 94 -2.21 10.64 11.14
N GLU A 95 -2.48 11.87 10.69
CA GLU A 95 -2.38 12.29 9.30
C GLU A 95 -0.92 12.61 8.91
N VAL A 96 -0.08 13.11 9.84
CA VAL A 96 1.37 13.31 9.59
C VAL A 96 2.09 12.00 9.25
N PHE A 97 1.65 10.86 9.81
CA PHE A 97 2.14 9.54 9.38
C PHE A 97 1.79 9.24 7.91
N ILE A 98 0.58 9.58 7.47
CA ILE A 98 0.16 9.39 6.08
C ILE A 98 0.96 10.32 5.16
N ALA A 99 1.09 11.59 5.55
CA ALA A 99 1.81 12.64 4.85
C ALA A 99 3.26 12.25 4.55
N GLY A 100 4.01 11.82 5.57
CA GLY A 100 5.43 11.45 5.43
C GLY A 100 5.67 10.04 4.90
N ARG A 101 4.65 9.18 4.80
CA ARG A 101 4.78 7.83 4.23
C ARG A 101 4.33 7.75 2.76
N TYR A 102 3.31 8.50 2.36
CA TYR A 102 2.63 8.33 1.07
C TYR A 102 2.61 9.61 0.19
N HIS A 103 3.06 10.75 0.72
CA HIS A 103 3.04 12.05 0.01
C HIS A 103 4.35 12.85 0.21
N SER A 104 5.44 12.20 0.62
CA SER A 104 6.77 12.82 0.80
C SER A 104 6.79 14.06 1.73
N LEU A 105 5.83 14.23 2.65
CA LEU A 105 5.74 15.46 3.45
C LEU A 105 6.49 15.36 4.79
N ILE A 106 7.06 16.48 5.23
CA ILE A 106 7.78 16.60 6.50
C ILE A 106 7.17 17.68 7.40
N PRO A 107 7.03 17.44 8.72
CA PRO A 107 6.60 18.45 9.67
C PRO A 107 7.75 19.43 9.95
N ILE A 108 7.44 20.73 10.02
CA ILE A 108 8.43 21.80 10.29
C ILE A 108 8.15 22.58 11.58
N MET A 109 6.89 22.61 12.03
CA MET A 109 6.48 23.21 13.30
C MET A 109 5.33 22.42 13.92
N GLN A 110 5.09 22.66 15.20
CA GLN A 110 4.06 21.97 15.98
C GLN A 110 3.35 22.95 16.95
N GLU A 111 2.04 22.80 17.15
CA GLU A 111 1.25 23.64 18.06
C GLU A 111 1.67 23.50 19.54
N ILE A 112 1.66 24.61 20.29
CA ILE A 112 1.75 24.63 21.75
C ILE A 112 0.38 25.04 22.32
N TYR A 113 -0.15 24.25 23.24
CA TYR A 113 -1.43 24.51 23.91
C TYR A 113 -1.24 25.27 25.23
N GLN A 114 -2.34 25.81 25.77
CA GLN A 114 -2.35 26.74 26.92
C GLN A 114 -1.61 26.30 28.20
N SER A 115 -1.35 25.00 28.42
CA SER A 115 -0.50 24.55 29.55
C SER A 115 0.99 24.40 29.20
N GLY A 116 1.48 25.05 28.13
CA GLY A 116 2.89 25.05 27.73
C GLY A 116 3.37 23.72 27.13
N VAL A 117 2.46 22.90 26.61
CA VAL A 117 2.74 21.54 26.12
C VAL A 117 2.39 21.38 24.64
N ASN A 118 3.18 20.56 23.95
CA ASN A 118 3.00 20.16 22.55
C ASN A 118 2.29 18.79 22.42
N TYR A 119 1.34 18.50 23.32
CA TYR A 119 0.53 17.28 23.28
C TYR A 119 -0.86 17.48 23.88
N GLN A 120 -1.80 16.68 23.40
CA GLN A 120 -3.15 16.50 23.95
C GLN A 120 -3.28 15.11 24.58
N TYR A 121 -4.34 14.91 25.35
CA TYR A 121 -4.80 13.59 25.79
C TYR A 121 -5.97 13.12 24.92
N ALA A 122 -5.90 11.87 24.46
CA ALA A 122 -7.02 11.15 23.87
C ALA A 122 -7.93 10.62 24.98
N VAL A 123 -9.23 10.86 24.87
CA VAL A 123 -10.24 10.49 25.89
C VAL A 123 -11.43 9.79 25.25
N ALA A 124 -12.08 8.95 26.04
CA ALA A 124 -13.39 8.38 25.72
C ALA A 124 -14.45 9.12 26.56
N VAL A 125 -15.40 9.78 25.89
CA VAL A 125 -16.44 10.59 26.54
C VAL A 125 -17.78 9.88 26.42
N ILE A 126 -18.52 9.81 27.52
CA ILE A 126 -19.86 9.21 27.60
C ILE A 126 -20.84 10.21 28.24
N ARG A 127 -22.14 10.00 28.03
CA ARG A 127 -23.18 10.75 28.74
C ARG A 127 -23.24 10.29 30.20
N LYS A 128 -23.32 11.22 31.14
CA LYS A 128 -23.27 10.94 32.58
C LYS A 128 -24.40 10.02 33.01
N GLY A 129 -24.06 8.90 33.66
CA GLY A 129 -25.03 7.87 34.07
C GLY A 129 -25.52 6.94 32.94
N SER A 130 -25.03 7.09 31.70
CA SER A 130 -25.24 6.10 30.63
C SER A 130 -24.31 4.90 30.77
N LEU A 131 -24.46 3.86 29.92
CA LEU A 131 -23.52 2.73 29.82
C LEU A 131 -23.19 2.04 31.16
N SER A 132 -24.14 1.94 32.09
CA SER A 132 -23.93 1.39 33.44
C SER A 132 -23.49 -0.09 33.48
N ASP A 133 -23.66 -0.79 32.36
CA ASP A 133 -23.16 -2.14 32.10
C ASP A 133 -21.67 -2.19 31.69
N VAL A 134 -21.08 -1.04 31.33
CA VAL A 134 -19.66 -0.93 30.97
C VAL A 134 -18.81 -0.77 32.23
N GLN A 135 -18.36 -1.89 32.77
CA GLN A 135 -17.44 -1.98 33.91
C GLN A 135 -15.98 -2.24 33.49
N SER A 136 -15.75 -2.64 32.24
CA SER A 136 -14.43 -2.87 31.66
C SER A 136 -14.43 -2.55 30.17
N LEU A 137 -13.25 -2.41 29.56
CA LEU A 137 -13.12 -2.17 28.13
C LEU A 137 -13.75 -3.28 27.26
N HIS A 138 -13.87 -4.51 27.76
CA HIS A 138 -14.51 -5.63 27.05
C HIS A 138 -16.02 -5.41 26.84
N ASN A 139 -16.67 -4.63 27.71
CA ASN A 139 -18.11 -4.33 27.66
C ASN A 139 -18.45 -3.26 26.60
N LEU A 140 -17.46 -2.72 25.88
CA LEU A 140 -17.66 -1.81 24.75
C LEU A 140 -18.05 -2.54 23.45
N ARG A 141 -17.94 -3.88 23.41
CA ARG A 141 -18.39 -4.71 22.28
C ARG A 141 -19.91 -4.51 22.07
N GLY A 142 -20.29 -4.15 20.84
CA GLY A 142 -21.68 -3.89 20.44
C GLY A 142 -22.25 -2.52 20.82
N LYS A 143 -21.44 -1.60 21.36
CA LYS A 143 -21.87 -0.24 21.71
C LYS A 143 -21.80 0.71 20.51
N ARG A 144 -22.69 1.70 20.46
CA ARG A 144 -22.73 2.69 19.37
C ARG A 144 -21.67 3.76 19.56
N ALA A 145 -20.59 3.70 18.78
CA ALA A 145 -19.43 4.57 18.92
C ALA A 145 -19.39 5.70 17.86
N CYS A 146 -18.78 6.82 18.24
CA CYS A 146 -18.55 8.00 17.44
C CYS A 146 -17.04 8.28 17.37
N PHE A 147 -16.47 8.26 16.16
CA PHE A 147 -15.04 8.43 15.91
C PHE A 147 -14.82 9.66 15.03
N ALA A 148 -13.84 10.51 15.38
CA ALA A 148 -13.53 11.74 14.63
C ALA A 148 -13.14 11.50 13.15
N GLY A 149 -12.67 10.29 12.83
CA GLY A 149 -12.42 9.83 11.47
C GLY A 149 -11.35 8.73 11.44
N VAL A 150 -11.49 7.79 10.51
CA VAL A 150 -10.54 6.68 10.35
C VAL A 150 -9.16 7.26 10.00
N GLY A 151 -8.17 6.93 10.83
CA GLY A 151 -6.79 7.42 10.73
C GLY A 151 -6.40 8.52 11.73
N THR A 152 -7.35 9.24 12.34
CA THR A 152 -7.05 10.24 13.39
C THR A 152 -6.37 9.60 14.60
N LEU A 153 -5.36 10.26 15.21
CA LEU A 153 -4.59 9.60 16.28
C LEU A 153 -5.43 9.45 17.56
N ALA A 154 -6.06 10.52 18.03
CA ALA A 154 -6.89 10.49 19.24
C ALA A 154 -8.24 9.80 18.99
N GLY A 155 -8.87 10.11 17.85
CA GLY A 155 -10.23 9.72 17.54
C GLY A 155 -10.40 8.34 16.91
N TRP A 156 -9.30 7.65 16.56
CA TRP A 156 -9.35 6.30 15.98
C TRP A 156 -8.17 5.43 16.42
N VAL A 157 -6.93 5.81 16.11
CA VAL A 157 -5.76 4.91 16.28
C VAL A 157 -5.53 4.50 17.74
N ILE A 158 -5.56 5.45 18.68
CA ILE A 158 -5.39 5.14 20.11
C ILE A 158 -6.54 4.27 20.66
N PRO A 159 -7.83 4.58 20.40
CA PRO A 159 -8.95 3.69 20.72
C PRO A 159 -8.78 2.27 20.18
N ILE A 160 -8.54 2.12 18.88
CA ILE A 160 -8.48 0.81 18.21
C ILE A 160 -7.29 -0.03 18.72
N ASN A 161 -6.10 0.55 18.85
CA ASN A 161 -4.92 -0.12 19.43
C ASN A 161 -5.13 -0.49 20.92
N THR A 162 -5.83 0.35 21.70
CA THR A 162 -6.17 0.06 23.10
C THR A 162 -7.16 -1.11 23.20
N LEU A 163 -8.17 -1.17 22.34
CA LEU A 163 -9.17 -2.24 22.32
C LEU A 163 -8.62 -3.58 21.80
N MET A 164 -7.70 -3.56 20.83
CA MET A 164 -6.96 -4.75 20.39
C MET A 164 -6.11 -5.35 21.52
N LYS A 165 -5.49 -4.50 22.37
CA LYS A 165 -4.59 -4.95 23.45
C LYS A 165 -5.29 -5.26 24.78
N TYR A 166 -6.38 -4.57 25.10
CA TYR A 166 -6.99 -4.59 26.45
C TYR A 166 -8.52 -4.67 26.48
N GLY A 167 -9.20 -4.53 25.33
CA GLY A 167 -10.67 -4.56 25.22
C GLY A 167 -11.22 -5.81 24.53
N GLY A 168 -10.38 -6.80 24.25
CA GLY A 168 -10.78 -8.05 23.60
C GLY A 168 -11.32 -7.85 22.18
N MET A 169 -10.76 -6.92 21.40
CA MET A 169 -11.09 -6.78 19.98
C MET A 169 -10.27 -7.77 19.14
N GLU A 170 -10.96 -8.76 18.59
CA GLU A 170 -10.40 -9.78 17.71
C GLU A 170 -9.89 -9.18 16.39
N VAL A 171 -8.69 -9.57 15.95
CA VAL A 171 -8.18 -9.22 14.61
C VAL A 171 -8.81 -10.16 13.58
N ILE A 172 -9.74 -9.65 12.80
CA ILE A 172 -10.49 -10.39 11.76
C ILE A 172 -9.78 -10.32 10.42
N ASP A 173 -9.10 -9.21 10.16
CA ASP A 173 -8.25 -9.00 8.99
C ASP A 173 -7.00 -8.24 9.42
N CYS A 174 -5.83 -8.85 9.24
CA CYS A 174 -4.55 -8.26 9.62
C CYS A 174 -4.16 -7.04 8.78
N ASN A 175 -4.73 -6.89 7.58
CA ASN A 175 -4.49 -5.77 6.68
C ASN A 175 -5.62 -4.73 6.74
N ASN A 176 -6.70 -5.01 7.48
CA ASN A 176 -7.87 -4.13 7.59
C ASN A 176 -8.48 -4.15 9.01
N HIS A 177 -8.00 -3.21 9.82
CA HIS A 177 -8.49 -2.98 11.18
C HIS A 177 -9.91 -2.37 11.21
N VAL A 178 -10.41 -1.76 10.12
CA VAL A 178 -11.80 -1.28 10.01
C VAL A 178 -12.78 -2.46 10.06
N LYS A 179 -12.49 -3.54 9.32
CA LYS A 179 -13.25 -4.80 9.31
C LYS A 179 -13.30 -5.49 10.69
N SER A 180 -12.21 -5.40 11.44
CA SER A 180 -12.15 -5.84 12.83
C SER A 180 -13.01 -4.95 13.76
N THR A 181 -12.97 -3.63 13.54
CA THR A 181 -13.79 -2.64 14.27
C THR A 181 -15.29 -2.77 13.98
N ILE A 182 -15.66 -3.07 12.73
CA ILE A 182 -17.04 -3.39 12.28
C ILE A 182 -17.62 -4.53 13.11
N LYS A 183 -16.87 -5.64 13.27
CA LYS A 183 -17.31 -6.79 14.09
C LYS A 183 -17.43 -6.44 15.58
N TYR A 184 -16.59 -5.52 16.07
CA TYR A 184 -16.54 -5.19 17.50
C TYR A 184 -17.67 -4.25 17.94
N PHE A 185 -17.91 -3.15 17.22
CA PHE A 185 -18.93 -2.15 17.61
C PHE A 185 -20.27 -2.32 16.90
N GLY A 186 -20.30 -2.83 15.66
CA GLY A 186 -21.51 -2.83 14.85
C GLY A 186 -21.92 -1.41 14.42
N PRO A 187 -23.22 -1.03 14.50
CA PRO A 187 -23.70 0.30 14.10
C PRO A 187 -22.97 1.44 14.81
N SER A 188 -22.28 2.30 14.07
CA SER A 188 -21.47 3.42 14.60
C SER A 188 -21.36 4.56 13.57
N CYS A 189 -20.63 5.63 13.90
CA CYS A 189 -20.10 6.57 12.91
C CYS A 189 -18.58 6.70 13.01
N ALA A 190 -17.87 6.26 11.97
CA ALA A 190 -16.46 6.53 11.72
C ALA A 190 -16.32 7.00 10.27
N VAL A 191 -16.19 8.31 10.06
CA VAL A 191 -16.03 8.87 8.72
C VAL A 191 -14.77 8.34 8.04
N ASN A 192 -14.83 8.20 6.72
CA ASN A 192 -13.85 7.56 5.84
C ASN A 192 -13.69 6.04 6.00
N SER A 193 -14.55 5.34 6.74
CA SER A 193 -14.45 3.86 6.90
C SER A 193 -14.69 3.03 5.63
N LEU A 194 -15.22 3.64 4.57
CA LEU A 194 -15.51 2.96 3.28
C LEU A 194 -14.64 3.42 2.10
N ILE A 195 -13.74 4.41 2.26
CA ILE A 195 -12.86 4.83 1.16
C ILE A 195 -11.78 3.78 0.89
N ASP A 196 -11.34 3.63 -0.35
CA ASP A 196 -10.43 2.59 -0.84
C ASP A 196 -9.18 2.40 0.04
N LYS A 197 -8.59 3.50 0.54
CA LYS A 197 -7.45 3.51 1.48
C LYS A 197 -7.66 2.66 2.75
N TYR A 198 -8.90 2.54 3.20
CA TYR A 198 -9.33 1.80 4.38
C TYR A 198 -10.29 0.64 4.06
N ASN A 199 -10.66 0.50 2.78
CA ASN A 199 -11.53 -0.51 2.21
C ASN A 199 -10.95 -1.06 0.88
N PRO A 200 -9.68 -1.53 0.83
CA PRO A 200 -8.97 -1.74 -0.44
C PRO A 200 -9.51 -2.90 -1.28
N LEU A 201 -10.31 -3.80 -0.69
CA LEU A 201 -11.02 -4.87 -1.39
C LEU A 201 -12.50 -4.54 -1.68
N GLY A 202 -12.97 -3.36 -1.29
CA GLY A 202 -14.38 -2.95 -1.40
C GLY A 202 -15.35 -3.66 -0.43
N ASP A 203 -14.88 -4.59 0.41
CA ASP A 203 -15.73 -5.53 1.17
C ASP A 203 -16.04 -5.16 2.64
N ASN A 204 -15.70 -3.93 3.08
CA ASN A 204 -16.18 -3.39 4.36
C ASN A 204 -17.71 -3.21 4.36
N SER A 205 -18.37 -3.71 5.40
CA SER A 205 -19.79 -3.44 5.66
C SER A 205 -20.02 -2.02 6.17
N ASP A 206 -21.14 -1.40 5.79
CA ASP A 206 -21.50 -0.01 6.12
C ASP A 206 -21.89 0.23 7.60
N GLN A 207 -21.61 -0.71 8.50
CA GLN A 207 -21.95 -0.64 9.92
C GLN A 207 -21.37 0.61 10.61
N LEU A 208 -20.10 0.95 10.33
CA LEU A 208 -19.46 2.16 10.83
C LEU A 208 -19.93 3.46 10.12
N CYS A 209 -20.87 3.37 9.19
CA CYS A 209 -21.54 4.50 8.54
C CYS A 209 -23.03 4.60 8.90
N LYS A 210 -23.58 3.70 9.72
CA LYS A 210 -25.01 3.68 10.05
C LYS A 210 -25.46 4.95 10.77
N LEU A 211 -24.69 5.42 11.75
CA LEU A 211 -25.06 6.60 12.55
C LEU A 211 -24.72 7.93 11.87
N CYS A 212 -23.81 7.95 10.89
CA CYS A 212 -23.41 9.19 10.20
C CYS A 212 -24.60 9.82 9.43
N ILE A 213 -24.67 11.16 9.39
CA ILE A 213 -25.91 11.89 9.00
C ILE A 213 -25.77 12.78 7.75
N GLY A 214 -24.69 12.62 6.97
CA GLY A 214 -24.47 13.38 5.74
C GLY A 214 -25.64 13.24 4.76
N LYS A 215 -26.23 14.39 4.39
CA LYS A 215 -27.41 14.48 3.51
C LYS A 215 -27.06 14.70 2.03
N ILE A 216 -25.82 15.07 1.75
CA ILE A 216 -25.31 15.31 0.39
C ILE A 216 -25.03 13.94 -0.27
N PRO A 217 -25.43 13.71 -1.54
CA PRO A 217 -25.02 12.52 -2.29
C PRO A 217 -23.48 12.40 -2.32
N GLY A 218 -22.94 11.28 -1.84
CA GLY A 218 -21.48 11.07 -1.67
C GLY A 218 -20.85 11.77 -0.45
N GLY A 219 -21.59 12.62 0.27
CA GLY A 219 -21.13 13.28 1.49
C GLY A 219 -21.35 12.49 2.78
N LYS A 220 -22.17 11.43 2.76
CA LYS A 220 -22.37 10.57 3.94
C LYS A 220 -21.13 9.75 4.25
N CYS A 221 -20.73 9.72 5.52
CA CYS A 221 -19.60 8.97 6.04
C CYS A 221 -18.23 9.36 5.42
N THR A 222 -18.11 10.57 4.87
CA THR A 222 -16.83 11.15 4.41
C THR A 222 -16.44 12.34 5.28
N THR A 223 -15.35 13.04 4.96
CA THR A 223 -14.94 14.27 5.66
C THR A 223 -15.99 15.39 5.61
N GLN A 224 -17.02 15.28 4.76
CA GLN A 224 -18.14 16.23 4.63
C GLN A 224 -19.37 15.85 5.47
N ASP A 225 -19.36 14.70 6.16
CA ASP A 225 -20.45 14.32 7.05
C ASP A 225 -20.49 15.25 8.29
N PRO A 226 -21.66 15.70 8.77
CA PRO A 226 -21.75 16.51 9.99
C PRO A 226 -21.17 15.87 11.26
N TYR A 227 -20.90 14.55 11.24
CA TYR A 227 -20.19 13.84 12.32
C TYR A 227 -18.67 13.69 12.09
N SER A 228 -18.11 14.38 11.09
CA SER A 228 -16.67 14.45 10.80
C SER A 228 -15.91 15.31 11.82
N GLY A 229 -14.67 14.92 12.14
CA GLY A 229 -13.80 15.63 13.08
C GLY A 229 -14.18 15.43 14.55
N TYR A 230 -13.40 15.99 15.47
CA TYR A 230 -13.64 15.85 16.91
C TYR A 230 -14.98 16.50 17.33
N GLU A 231 -15.29 17.67 16.78
CA GLU A 231 -16.56 18.39 16.97
C GLU A 231 -17.76 17.56 16.50
N GLY A 232 -17.68 16.97 15.30
CA GLY A 232 -18.70 16.07 14.75
C GLY A 232 -18.85 14.77 15.52
N ALA A 233 -17.76 14.20 16.06
CA ALA A 233 -17.83 13.03 16.92
C ALA A 233 -18.47 13.33 18.29
N PHE A 234 -18.27 14.53 18.84
CA PHE A 234 -19.00 15.00 20.03
C PHE A 234 -20.49 15.20 19.72
N ARG A 235 -20.83 15.85 18.60
CA ARG A 235 -22.21 15.97 18.10
C ARG A 235 -22.89 14.60 17.95
N CYS A 236 -22.18 13.63 17.38
CA CYS A 236 -22.63 12.24 17.27
C CYS A 236 -22.98 11.62 18.63
N LEU A 237 -22.20 11.86 19.70
CA LEU A 237 -22.52 11.39 21.06
C LEU A 237 -23.77 12.05 21.65
N VAL A 238 -24.01 13.33 21.36
CA VAL A 238 -25.23 14.04 21.79
C VAL A 238 -26.45 13.47 21.07
N GLU A 239 -26.39 13.41 19.73
CA GLU A 239 -27.54 13.13 18.87
C GLU A 239 -27.86 11.63 18.71
N ALA A 240 -26.86 10.72 18.65
CA ALA A 240 -27.07 9.33 18.22
C ALA A 240 -26.32 8.24 19.04
N GLY A 241 -25.04 8.43 19.32
CA GLY A 241 -24.14 7.42 19.91
C GLY A 241 -24.20 7.30 21.44
N GLU A 242 -23.42 6.37 21.97
CA GLU A 242 -23.27 6.10 23.41
C GLU A 242 -21.89 6.53 23.94
N ILE A 243 -20.87 6.54 23.07
CA ILE A 243 -19.48 6.86 23.39
C ILE A 243 -18.82 7.61 22.23
N ALA A 244 -18.03 8.65 22.51
CA ALA A 244 -17.17 9.32 21.53
C ALA A 244 -15.69 9.27 21.91
N PHE A 245 -14.83 9.16 20.89
CA PHE A 245 -13.37 9.19 21.05
C PHE A 245 -12.82 10.54 20.57
N LEU A 246 -12.31 11.33 21.50
CA LEU A 246 -12.05 12.77 21.34
C LEU A 246 -10.66 13.17 21.86
N VAL A 247 -10.23 14.40 21.56
CA VAL A 247 -9.22 15.09 22.37
C VAL A 247 -9.89 15.76 23.58
N HIS A 248 -9.18 15.82 24.70
CA HIS A 248 -9.75 16.28 25.98
C HIS A 248 -10.38 17.70 25.98
N THR A 249 -9.99 18.59 25.06
CA THR A 249 -10.51 19.97 25.02
C THR A 249 -11.89 20.08 24.37
N THR A 250 -12.28 19.14 23.49
CA THR A 250 -13.47 19.25 22.64
C THR A 250 -14.77 19.42 23.41
N VAL A 251 -14.92 18.78 24.59
CA VAL A 251 -16.14 18.90 25.40
C VAL A 251 -16.31 20.32 25.96
N GLU A 252 -15.22 21.01 26.30
CA GLU A 252 -15.26 22.39 26.80
C GLU A 252 -15.39 23.40 25.66
N GLU A 253 -14.67 23.18 24.54
CA GLU A 253 -14.85 23.92 23.29
C GLU A 253 -16.35 23.93 22.89
N MET A 254 -16.96 22.75 22.73
CA MET A 254 -18.35 22.56 22.27
C MET A 254 -19.45 22.87 23.30
N THR A 255 -19.12 23.17 24.56
CA THR A 255 -20.12 23.60 25.58
C THR A 255 -19.89 25.01 26.11
N SER A 256 -18.77 25.65 25.74
CA SER A 256 -18.54 27.08 25.98
C SER A 256 -19.29 27.98 24.99
N THR A 257 -19.70 27.44 23.84
CA THR A 257 -20.34 28.19 22.75
C THR A 257 -21.85 27.96 22.70
N THR A 258 -22.60 29.03 22.41
CA THR A 258 -24.07 29.05 22.51
C THR A 258 -24.80 28.72 21.21
N PHE A 259 -24.10 28.52 20.10
CA PHE A 259 -24.68 28.39 18.76
C PHE A 259 -25.05 26.96 18.35
N ASP A 260 -24.21 25.94 18.62
CA ASP A 260 -24.57 24.54 18.32
C ASP A 260 -25.47 23.90 19.39
N PHE A 261 -25.20 24.14 20.68
CA PHE A 261 -25.88 23.43 21.77
C PHE A 261 -26.25 24.31 22.97
N SER A 262 -27.17 25.26 22.78
CA SER A 262 -27.66 26.17 23.84
C SER A 262 -28.25 25.52 25.11
N SER A 263 -28.49 24.20 25.10
CA SER A 263 -29.04 23.40 26.22
C SER A 263 -28.09 22.35 26.80
N VAL A 264 -26.92 22.13 26.19
CA VAL A 264 -25.96 21.09 26.60
C VAL A 264 -24.87 21.70 27.51
N LYS A 265 -24.46 20.97 28.54
CA LYS A 265 -23.47 21.44 29.52
C LYS A 265 -22.39 20.40 29.81
N LYS A 266 -21.18 20.86 30.12
CA LYS A 266 -20.01 20.03 30.47
C LYS A 266 -20.31 18.99 31.56
N GLU A 267 -21.12 19.34 32.57
CA GLU A 267 -21.46 18.44 33.70
C GLU A 267 -22.38 17.26 33.33
N GLN A 268 -22.93 17.25 32.11
CA GLN A 268 -23.74 16.15 31.56
C GLN A 268 -22.90 15.01 30.98
N PHE A 269 -21.57 15.15 30.97
CA PHE A 269 -20.63 14.16 30.45
C PHE A 269 -19.64 13.70 31.51
N GLU A 270 -19.08 12.51 31.29
CA GLU A 270 -18.02 11.93 32.10
C GLU A 270 -17.03 11.16 31.20
N LEU A 271 -15.80 11.01 31.68
CA LEU A 271 -14.75 10.27 30.97
C LEU A 271 -14.79 8.80 31.37
N LEU A 272 -14.69 7.89 30.40
CA LEU A 272 -14.49 6.47 30.62
C LEU A 272 -13.00 6.15 30.61
N CYS A 273 -12.47 5.74 31.76
CA CYS A 273 -11.04 5.47 31.94
C CYS A 273 -10.67 4.06 31.46
N ARG A 274 -9.38 3.80 31.24
CA ARG A 274 -8.87 2.50 30.74
C ARG A 274 -9.09 1.31 31.67
N ASP A 275 -9.33 1.57 32.96
CA ASP A 275 -9.66 0.59 33.98
C ASP A 275 -11.18 0.36 34.14
N GLY A 276 -12.01 1.05 33.33
CA GLY A 276 -13.48 1.02 33.44
C GLY A 276 -14.05 1.99 34.47
N THR A 277 -13.22 2.72 35.23
CA THR A 277 -13.70 3.77 36.14
C THR A 277 -14.19 5.01 35.37
N ARG A 278 -14.91 5.89 36.07
CA ARG A 278 -15.47 7.12 35.53
C ARG A 278 -14.97 8.34 36.28
N ARG A 279 -14.76 9.43 35.56
CA ARG A 279 -14.14 10.66 36.07
C ARG A 279 -14.76 11.90 35.46
N ALA A 280 -14.62 13.04 36.14
CA ALA A 280 -15.05 14.32 35.58
C ALA A 280 -14.24 14.66 34.31
N VAL A 281 -14.81 15.48 33.42
CA VAL A 281 -14.14 15.93 32.18
C VAL A 281 -12.79 16.61 32.49
N ASP A 282 -12.70 17.34 33.61
CA ASP A 282 -11.49 18.00 34.11
C ASP A 282 -10.39 17.06 34.60
N GLU A 283 -10.73 15.81 34.95
CA GLU A 283 -9.77 14.79 35.41
C GLU A 283 -9.05 14.08 34.23
N TYR A 284 -9.12 14.62 33.00
CA TYR A 284 -8.49 14.05 31.81
C TYR A 284 -6.99 13.69 31.98
N ARG A 285 -6.26 14.38 32.87
CA ARG A 285 -4.84 14.09 33.15
C ARG A 285 -4.61 12.73 33.82
N THR A 286 -5.58 12.25 34.61
CA THR A 286 -5.56 10.92 35.22
C THR A 286 -6.43 9.92 34.44
N CYS A 287 -7.50 10.39 33.79
CA CYS A 287 -8.41 9.59 32.97
C CYS A 287 -8.23 9.86 31.48
N ASN A 288 -7.26 9.19 30.85
CA ASN A 288 -7.05 9.24 29.41
C ASN A 288 -6.63 7.87 28.85
N TRP A 289 -6.72 7.75 27.53
CA TRP A 289 -6.37 6.55 26.79
C TRP A 289 -4.92 6.60 26.26
N GLY A 290 -4.39 7.81 26.03
CA GLY A 290 -2.99 8.04 25.69
C GLY A 290 -2.69 9.51 25.36
N THR A 291 -1.41 9.83 25.19
CA THR A 291 -0.92 11.14 24.73
C THR A 291 -0.83 11.21 23.20
N VAL A 292 -1.17 12.36 22.65
CA VAL A 292 -1.28 12.67 21.22
C VAL A 292 -0.39 13.87 20.94
N PRO A 293 0.63 13.80 20.07
CA PRO A 293 1.37 14.99 19.66
C PRO A 293 0.41 16.04 19.07
N SER A 294 0.60 17.31 19.45
CA SER A 294 -0.21 18.42 18.92
C SER A 294 -0.03 18.58 17.40
N ARG A 295 -0.99 19.24 16.73
CA ARG A 295 -1.02 19.33 15.25
C ARG A 295 0.29 19.89 14.71
N ALA A 296 0.73 19.36 13.57
CA ALA A 296 1.93 19.82 12.88
C ALA A 296 1.59 20.68 11.66
N ILE A 297 2.47 21.64 11.37
CA ILE A 297 2.54 22.34 10.09
C ILE A 297 3.53 21.57 9.21
N VAL A 298 3.10 21.15 8.02
CA VAL A 298 3.87 20.29 7.10
C VAL A 298 4.18 20.97 5.77
N THR A 299 5.24 20.51 5.10
CA THR A 299 5.65 20.93 3.75
C THR A 299 6.26 19.75 2.98
N SER A 300 6.48 19.87 1.66
CA SER A 300 7.14 18.81 0.87
C SER A 300 8.59 18.58 1.32
N SER A 301 9.08 17.33 1.28
CA SER A 301 10.51 17.04 1.57
C SER A 301 11.46 17.58 0.50
N ALA A 302 10.95 17.95 -0.69
CA ALA A 302 11.74 18.65 -1.70
C ALA A 302 12.08 20.10 -1.28
N THR A 303 11.35 20.68 -0.32
CA THR A 303 11.61 22.02 0.21
C THR A 303 13.01 22.09 0.85
N ASN A 304 13.87 22.97 0.33
CA ASN A 304 15.22 23.15 0.89
C ASN A 304 15.19 23.68 2.33
N PHE A 305 16.30 23.51 3.05
CA PHE A 305 16.40 23.83 4.47
C PHE A 305 16.19 25.34 4.74
N GLU A 306 16.68 26.18 3.84
CA GLU A 306 16.57 27.64 3.92
C GLU A 306 15.11 28.09 3.87
N ILE A 307 14.31 27.54 2.94
CA ILE A 307 12.88 27.82 2.81
C ILE A 307 12.11 27.27 4.02
N ARG A 308 12.40 26.04 4.47
CA ARG A 308 11.82 25.48 5.71
C ARG A 308 12.05 26.41 6.91
N ARG A 309 13.27 26.93 7.07
CA ARG A 309 13.64 27.89 8.12
C ARG A 309 13.00 29.27 7.94
N MET A 310 12.74 29.71 6.71
CA MET A 310 11.98 30.94 6.45
C MET A 310 10.49 30.77 6.76
N TYR A 311 9.86 29.63 6.44
CA TYR A 311 8.49 29.31 6.87
C TYR A 311 8.37 29.30 8.40
N GLN A 312 9.33 28.67 9.09
CA GLN A 312 9.40 28.67 10.56
C GLN A 312 9.41 30.10 11.16
N ARG A 313 10.27 30.98 10.64
CA ARG A 313 10.36 32.39 11.07
C ARG A 313 9.13 33.22 10.72
N PHE A 314 8.56 33.00 9.54
CA PHE A 314 7.32 33.64 9.10
C PHE A 314 6.16 33.32 10.04
N LEU A 315 5.99 32.04 10.39
CA LEU A 315 4.95 31.58 11.29
C LEU A 315 5.17 32.03 12.74
N GLU A 316 6.40 31.95 13.25
CA GLU A 316 6.79 32.53 14.55
C GLU A 316 6.47 34.04 14.61
N ARG A 317 6.72 34.78 13.51
CA ARG A 317 6.40 36.20 13.44
C ARG A 317 4.88 36.46 13.32
N ALA A 318 4.14 35.59 12.66
CA ALA A 318 2.68 35.66 12.59
C ALA A 318 2.03 35.47 13.97
N VAL A 319 2.49 34.50 14.79
CA VAL A 319 2.03 34.37 16.19
C VAL A 319 2.28 35.67 16.95
N ARG A 320 3.49 36.22 16.89
CA ARG A 320 3.87 37.46 17.61
C ARG A 320 3.12 38.72 17.17
N LEU A 321 2.40 38.70 16.05
CA LEU A 321 1.62 39.84 15.52
C LEU A 321 0.11 39.63 15.62
N PHE A 322 -0.36 38.37 15.58
CA PHE A 322 -1.78 38.03 15.50
C PHE A 322 -2.26 37.13 16.66
N HIS A 323 -1.44 36.86 17.68
CA HIS A 323 -1.91 36.28 18.93
C HIS A 323 -2.48 37.36 19.86
N LYS A 324 -3.78 37.28 20.15
CA LYS A 324 -4.47 38.25 21.02
C LYS A 324 -4.31 37.91 22.49
N SER A 325 -3.23 38.39 23.12
CA SER A 325 -3.08 38.38 24.57
C SER A 325 -4.26 39.10 25.23
N LYS A 326 -5.10 38.36 25.98
CA LYS A 326 -6.34 38.89 26.59
C LYS A 326 -6.12 39.95 27.68
N ASN A 327 -4.87 40.27 28.04
CA ASN A 327 -4.53 41.26 29.07
C ASN A 327 -3.91 42.55 28.53
N ASP A 328 -3.60 42.67 27.24
CA ASP A 328 -2.82 43.82 26.73
C ASP A 328 -3.69 45.04 26.37
N THR A 329 -4.52 45.46 27.34
CA THR A 329 -5.16 46.78 27.36
C THR A 329 -4.37 47.74 28.26
N SER A 330 -3.07 47.84 28.02
CA SER A 330 -2.21 48.89 28.57
C SER A 330 -1.44 49.57 27.44
N GLY A 331 -1.47 50.91 27.40
CA GLY A 331 -1.05 51.63 26.19
C GLY A 331 0.46 51.57 25.95
N PHE A 332 0.88 50.88 24.90
CA PHE A 332 2.27 50.90 24.42
C PHE A 332 2.65 52.28 23.88
N ASN A 333 3.18 53.11 24.78
CA ASN A 333 3.72 54.42 24.45
C ASN A 333 5.01 54.25 23.62
N ARG A 334 4.98 54.64 22.34
CA ARG A 334 6.13 54.51 21.43
C ARG A 334 7.25 55.47 21.82
N ASN A 335 8.25 54.98 22.56
CA ASN A 335 9.56 55.62 22.68
C ASN A 335 10.62 54.60 23.13
N LEU A 336 11.53 54.23 22.23
CA LEU A 336 12.98 54.02 22.46
C LEU A 336 13.63 53.41 21.21
N ASP A 337 13.92 54.28 20.24
CA ASP A 337 15.01 54.03 19.30
C ASP A 337 16.32 54.57 19.87
N ASN A 338 17.45 54.20 19.27
CA ASN A 338 18.82 54.60 19.64
C ASN A 338 19.38 54.11 20.99
N ASN A 339 19.96 52.91 20.98
CA ASN A 339 21.40 52.81 21.29
C ASN A 339 22.05 51.55 20.69
N GLN A 340 22.52 51.66 19.45
CA GLN A 340 23.35 50.64 18.81
C GLN A 340 24.83 51.02 18.94
N ARG A 341 25.57 50.39 19.86
CA ARG A 341 27.05 50.47 19.88
C ARG A 341 27.73 49.32 20.65
N GLY A 342 27.86 48.19 19.95
CA GLY A 342 28.91 47.17 20.11
C GLY A 342 29.12 46.46 21.45
N PHE A 343 29.36 45.14 21.38
CA PHE A 343 30.58 44.58 21.96
C PHE A 343 31.00 43.35 21.14
N ARG A 344 32.28 42.94 21.25
CA ARG A 344 32.76 41.68 20.68
C ARG A 344 32.32 40.51 21.57
N GLY A 345 32.22 39.32 21.00
CA GLY A 345 32.06 38.10 21.79
C GLY A 345 33.38 37.63 22.38
N GLU A 346 33.29 36.90 23.49
CA GLU A 346 34.30 35.97 24.00
C GLU A 346 33.56 34.91 24.84
N ASP A 347 34.14 33.72 24.98
CA ASP A 347 33.52 32.60 25.68
C ASP A 347 33.45 32.84 27.20
N LEU A 348 32.47 32.20 27.87
CA LEU A 348 32.62 31.81 29.28
C LEU A 348 31.60 30.73 29.68
N GLU A 349 32.08 29.51 29.85
CA GLU A 349 31.39 28.52 30.67
C GLU A 349 31.38 29.00 32.13
N ASN A 350 30.26 28.83 32.85
CA ASN A 350 30.31 28.08 34.11
C ASN A 350 28.94 27.64 34.67
N ARG A 351 28.99 26.81 35.73
CA ARG A 351 27.99 25.81 36.10
C ARG A 351 27.66 25.86 37.60
N ALA A 352 26.37 25.76 37.96
CA ALA A 352 25.92 25.39 39.31
C ALA A 352 24.51 24.74 39.26
N GLY A 353 24.19 23.65 39.99
CA GLY A 353 25.09 22.62 40.55
C GLY A 353 24.82 22.11 41.97
N HIS A 354 23.73 21.38 42.23
CA HIS A 354 23.55 20.45 43.37
C HIS A 354 22.64 19.28 42.87
N LYS A 355 22.99 17.97 42.93
CA LYS A 355 23.25 17.05 44.08
C LYS A 355 22.02 16.90 45.00
N PHE A 356 21.57 15.71 45.41
CA PHE A 356 22.18 14.35 45.49
C PHE A 356 21.28 13.28 44.79
N GLY A 357 21.64 12.00 44.67
CA GLY A 357 22.77 11.23 45.21
C GLY A 357 23.03 9.91 44.48
N GLU A 358 23.91 9.06 45.02
CA GLU A 358 24.65 8.03 44.28
C GLU A 358 24.76 6.73 45.09
N SER A 359 24.79 5.57 44.40
CA SER A 359 25.05 4.25 45.00
C SER A 359 25.59 3.25 43.97
N ASP A 360 26.86 2.87 44.11
CA ASP A 360 27.55 1.92 43.22
C ASP A 360 26.99 0.49 43.29
N PHE A 361 27.14 -0.26 42.19
CA PHE A 361 27.72 -1.61 42.25
C PHE A 361 28.45 -1.95 40.93
N ASN A 362 29.39 -2.90 41.01
CA ASN A 362 30.66 -2.88 40.26
C ASN A 362 30.79 -4.02 39.21
N ARG A 363 31.67 -3.83 38.19
CA ARG A 363 32.12 -4.77 37.13
C ARG A 363 31.05 -5.22 36.11
N GLY A 364 31.35 -5.48 34.84
CA GLY A 364 32.57 -5.41 34.01
C GLY A 364 32.21 -5.92 32.59
N GLY A 365 33.03 -5.92 31.54
CA GLY A 365 34.43 -5.49 31.35
C GLY A 365 35.07 -6.31 30.19
N TYR A 366 35.77 -5.61 29.28
CA TYR A 366 36.67 -6.11 28.21
C TYR A 366 36.18 -6.40 26.77
N ASN A 367 37.05 -5.93 25.86
CA ASN A 367 37.39 -6.40 24.49
C ASN A 367 36.49 -6.05 23.29
N ASN A 368 36.78 -4.88 22.72
CA ASN A 368 37.01 -4.72 21.27
C ASN A 368 38.24 -5.57 20.85
N PRO A 369 38.39 -5.94 19.57
CA PRO A 369 39.38 -5.20 18.77
C PRO A 369 39.01 -4.98 17.29
N ASN A 370 39.38 -3.77 16.83
CA ASN A 370 39.90 -3.34 15.53
C ASN A 370 39.52 -4.16 14.28
N GLU A 371 38.85 -3.60 13.26
CA GLU A 371 39.36 -2.51 12.39
C GLU A 371 40.68 -2.87 11.68
N TYR A 372 40.61 -2.98 10.35
CA TYR A 372 41.75 -2.71 9.49
C TYR A 372 41.30 -1.85 8.30
N ASN A 373 41.92 -0.68 8.20
CA ASN A 373 41.70 0.31 7.16
C ASN A 373 42.85 0.24 6.12
N THR A 374 42.62 0.64 4.87
CA THR A 374 43.50 1.54 4.08
C THR A 374 43.07 1.67 2.62
N ASP A 375 42.63 2.87 2.27
CA ASP A 375 43.01 3.68 1.11
C ASP A 375 43.71 3.04 -0.11
N ARG A 376 43.25 3.45 -1.30
CA ARG A 376 44.08 4.31 -2.18
C ARG A 376 43.25 5.15 -3.16
N THR A 377 43.77 6.35 -3.43
CA THR A 377 43.29 7.32 -4.43
C THR A 377 43.60 6.88 -5.87
N TRP A 378 43.08 7.59 -6.89
CA TRP A 378 43.87 8.17 -8.01
C TRP A 378 43.00 9.15 -8.83
N ASP A 379 43.65 10.03 -9.60
CA ASP A 379 43.17 11.34 -10.05
C ASP A 379 42.44 11.42 -11.43
N ARG A 380 41.54 12.42 -11.55
CA ARG A 380 41.32 13.38 -12.68
C ARG A 380 40.68 13.03 -14.05
N ASN A 381 40.07 14.11 -14.60
CA ASN A 381 39.81 14.47 -16.01
C ASN A 381 38.90 13.54 -16.84
N GLY A 382 37.65 13.87 -17.19
CA GLY A 382 37.10 15.17 -17.61
C GLY A 382 37.07 15.30 -19.14
N PHE A 383 35.90 15.59 -19.73
CA PHE A 383 35.75 16.01 -21.14
C PHE A 383 34.61 17.02 -21.31
N ASP A 384 34.95 18.23 -21.76
CA ASP A 384 34.00 19.19 -22.32
C ASP A 384 33.47 18.71 -23.68
N ARG A 385 32.18 18.91 -23.94
CA ARG A 385 31.65 19.11 -25.30
C ARG A 385 30.58 20.19 -25.32
N ARG A 386 30.95 21.37 -25.81
CA ARG A 386 30.03 22.47 -26.15
C ARG A 386 29.45 22.29 -27.56
N TYR A 387 28.20 22.73 -27.72
CA TYR A 387 27.58 23.30 -28.93
C TYR A 387 27.87 22.67 -30.31
N GLY A 388 26.82 22.16 -30.93
CA GLY A 388 26.71 21.96 -32.38
C GLY A 388 25.24 22.03 -32.80
N GLY A 389 24.81 23.18 -33.33
CA GLY A 389 23.45 23.35 -33.85
C GLY A 389 23.34 22.92 -35.31
N GLY A 390 22.16 22.45 -35.71
CA GLY A 390 21.77 22.17 -37.09
C GLY A 390 20.28 22.45 -37.25
N ASP A 391 19.91 23.19 -38.30
CA ASP A 391 18.60 23.83 -38.47
C ASP A 391 17.99 23.46 -39.84
N SER A 392 16.76 23.90 -40.08
CA SER A 392 15.87 23.69 -41.23
C SER A 392 15.16 22.32 -41.30
N GLY A 393 13.85 22.24 -41.59
CA GLY A 393 12.82 23.29 -41.62
C GLY A 393 11.76 23.10 -42.72
N PHE A 394 10.54 23.58 -42.48
CA PHE A 394 9.52 23.87 -43.51
C PHE A 394 8.60 25.01 -43.04
N ASN A 395 7.88 25.67 -43.96
CA ASN A 395 7.59 27.11 -43.87
C ASN A 395 6.10 27.49 -44.13
N SER A 396 5.77 28.78 -43.89
CA SER A 396 4.49 29.50 -44.18
C SER A 396 3.27 29.12 -43.33
N ASP A 397 2.26 29.95 -43.05
CA ASP A 397 2.01 31.42 -43.17
C ASP A 397 0.78 31.78 -42.27
N ARG A 398 0.37 33.01 -41.87
CA ARG A 398 0.93 34.39 -41.78
C ARG A 398 -0.20 35.38 -41.37
N PHE A 399 0.13 36.67 -41.23
CA PHE A 399 -0.77 37.86 -41.14
C PHE A 399 -1.70 38.04 -39.90
N ASN A 400 -1.25 38.93 -39.01
CA ASN A 400 -1.85 40.21 -38.60
C ASN A 400 -3.38 40.46 -38.49
N ASP A 401 -3.72 41.02 -37.32
CA ASP A 401 -4.43 42.30 -37.07
C ASP A 401 -5.96 42.51 -37.16
N THR A 402 -6.36 43.43 -36.26
CA THR A 402 -7.49 44.39 -36.29
C THR A 402 -8.93 43.93 -35.98
N TRP A 403 -9.38 44.34 -34.78
CA TRP A 403 -10.54 45.23 -34.54
C TRP A 403 -11.73 45.19 -35.51
N ASP A 404 -12.94 44.97 -34.97
CA ASP A 404 -14.15 45.69 -35.43
C ASP A 404 -15.10 46.02 -34.26
N ARG A 405 -16.11 46.88 -34.50
CA ARG A 405 -16.82 47.65 -33.46
C ARG A 405 -18.30 47.89 -33.80
N ASN A 406 -19.13 48.04 -32.75
CA ASN A 406 -20.57 48.39 -32.78
C ASN A 406 -21.50 47.22 -33.24
N GLY A 407 -22.80 47.20 -32.88
CA GLY A 407 -23.52 48.00 -31.89
C GLY A 407 -25.05 48.07 -32.13
N PHE A 408 -25.79 48.45 -31.08
CA PHE A 408 -27.25 48.72 -31.01
C PHE A 408 -28.22 47.53 -31.26
N ASP A 409 -29.51 47.61 -30.91
CA ASP A 409 -30.25 48.10 -29.69
C ASP A 409 -31.76 47.82 -29.93
N ARG A 410 -32.53 47.49 -28.90
CA ARG A 410 -33.97 47.83 -28.79
C ARG A 410 -34.56 47.54 -27.40
N ARG A 411 -35.32 48.52 -26.89
CA ARG A 411 -36.00 48.53 -25.58
C ARG A 411 -37.50 48.22 -25.69
N TYR A 412 -38.12 47.78 -24.60
CA TYR A 412 -39.41 48.26 -24.03
C TYR A 412 -39.60 47.60 -22.63
N GLY A 413 -40.16 48.23 -21.58
CA GLY A 413 -40.42 49.67 -21.37
C GLY A 413 -41.51 49.99 -20.31
N GLY A 414 -41.14 50.58 -19.16
CA GLY A 414 -42.04 51.22 -18.16
C GLY A 414 -42.62 50.28 -17.08
N GLY A 415 -42.97 50.73 -15.86
CA GLY A 415 -42.94 52.06 -15.18
C GLY A 415 -43.36 51.91 -13.70
N THR A 416 -43.41 52.89 -12.79
CA THR A 416 -43.09 54.35 -12.80
C THR A 416 -43.05 54.91 -11.36
N SER A 417 -42.52 56.14 -11.21
CA SER A 417 -42.71 57.11 -10.09
C SER A 417 -41.77 56.97 -8.87
N ASN A 418 -41.30 58.05 -8.22
CA ASN A 418 -41.56 59.48 -8.48
C ASN A 418 -40.37 60.43 -8.16
N ASP A 419 -40.61 61.73 -8.39
CA ASP A 419 -39.89 62.93 -7.91
C ASP A 419 -38.80 63.55 -8.81
N THR A 420 -38.64 64.88 -8.68
CA THR A 420 -38.17 65.77 -9.75
C THR A 420 -37.56 67.06 -9.21
N TYR A 421 -36.45 67.52 -9.82
CA TYR A 421 -35.73 68.78 -9.52
C TYR A 421 -35.12 68.84 -8.10
N ASP A 422 -33.98 69.50 -7.84
CA ASP A 422 -33.54 70.79 -8.39
C ASP A 422 -32.02 70.89 -8.66
N TYR A 423 -31.57 72.06 -9.13
CA TYR A 423 -30.22 72.34 -9.63
C TYR A 423 -29.59 73.53 -8.90
N TYR A 424 -28.55 73.34 -8.06
CA TYR A 424 -27.41 74.26 -7.91
C TYR A 424 -26.29 73.69 -6.99
N ASN A 425 -25.25 74.49 -6.74
CA ASN A 425 -23.89 74.10 -6.35
C ASN A 425 -23.59 74.21 -4.84
N ARG A 426 -22.56 73.47 -4.37
CA ARG A 426 -21.92 73.51 -3.02
C ARG A 426 -22.80 73.02 -1.85
N ASP A 427 -22.25 72.34 -0.83
CA ASP A 427 -20.88 72.45 -0.30
C ASP A 427 -20.18 71.12 0.02
N HIS A 428 -18.87 71.16 0.35
CA HIS A 428 -18.08 69.97 0.71
C HIS A 428 -18.19 69.61 2.20
N THR A 429 -18.87 68.51 2.54
CA THR A 429 -18.58 67.70 3.75
C THR A 429 -19.27 66.33 3.70
N GLU A 430 -18.59 65.30 3.18
CA GLU A 430 -18.98 63.91 3.46
C GLU A 430 -18.14 63.35 4.63
N PRO A 431 -18.75 62.59 5.56
CA PRO A 431 -18.02 61.98 6.66
C PRO A 431 -17.18 60.79 6.14
N THR A 432 -15.92 60.72 6.58
CA THR A 432 -15.07 59.56 6.31
C THR A 432 -15.64 58.33 7.03
N ASN A 433 -16.27 57.43 6.27
CA ASN A 433 -16.65 56.09 6.73
C ASN A 433 -15.38 55.25 6.96
N VAL A 434 -14.71 55.49 8.09
CA VAL A 434 -13.60 54.67 8.57
C VAL A 434 -14.17 53.33 9.00
N HIS A 435 -14.25 52.39 8.07
CA HIS A 435 -14.47 50.98 8.41
C HIS A 435 -13.42 50.58 9.46
N PRO A 436 -13.83 50.01 10.61
CA PRO A 436 -12.88 49.58 11.64
C PRO A 436 -11.83 48.65 11.04
N ILE A 437 -10.56 48.86 11.39
CA ILE A 437 -9.47 47.98 10.95
C ILE A 437 -9.80 46.59 11.45
N GLU A 438 -10.02 45.67 10.50
CA GLU A 438 -10.37 44.29 10.78
C GLU A 438 -9.19 43.59 11.48
N VAL A 439 -9.23 43.58 12.82
CA VAL A 439 -8.27 42.86 13.67
C VAL A 439 -8.38 41.37 13.36
N PHE A 440 -7.26 40.74 13.03
CA PHE A 440 -7.16 39.29 12.81
C PHE A 440 -6.56 38.62 14.04
N ASP A 441 -7.14 37.49 14.45
CA ASP A 441 -6.62 36.62 15.51
C ASP A 441 -6.35 35.24 14.92
N LEU A 442 -5.14 34.72 15.12
CA LEU A 442 -4.67 33.46 14.53
C LEU A 442 -5.46 32.24 15.04
N TYR A 443 -5.91 32.30 16.29
CA TYR A 443 -6.55 31.18 17.00
C TYR A 443 -8.07 31.35 17.15
N GLU A 444 -8.66 32.36 16.50
CA GLU A 444 -10.12 32.55 16.40
C GLU A 444 -10.68 31.76 15.20
N SER A 445 -11.73 30.97 15.41
CA SER A 445 -12.40 30.20 14.33
C SER A 445 -13.91 30.49 14.30
N ALA A 446 -14.70 29.84 15.15
CA ALA A 446 -16.13 30.11 15.29
C ALA A 446 -16.41 31.24 16.30
N PRO A 447 -17.47 32.05 16.12
CA PRO A 447 -18.42 32.04 15.00
C PRO A 447 -17.94 32.80 13.75
N ARG A 448 -16.74 33.40 13.79
CA ARG A 448 -16.29 34.42 12.83
C ARG A 448 -16.13 33.92 11.40
N TYR A 449 -15.59 32.71 11.22
CA TYR A 449 -15.35 32.11 9.90
C TYR A 449 -16.32 30.97 9.58
N GLY A 450 -17.45 30.90 10.30
CA GLY A 450 -18.43 29.81 10.26
C GLY A 450 -18.67 29.22 11.65
N MET A 451 -19.40 28.11 11.72
CA MET A 451 -19.73 27.41 12.97
C MET A 451 -18.65 26.39 13.40
N GLN A 452 -17.66 26.11 12.54
CA GLN A 452 -16.58 25.15 12.81
C GLN A 452 -15.47 25.78 13.68
N HIS A 453 -15.02 25.05 14.69
CA HIS A 453 -13.83 25.39 15.45
C HIS A 453 -12.56 24.85 14.75
N ASN A 454 -11.39 25.16 15.32
CA ASN A 454 -10.11 24.54 14.97
C ASN A 454 -9.70 24.68 13.48
N LEU A 455 -10.17 25.74 12.83
CA LEU A 455 -9.94 26.06 11.42
C LEU A 455 -8.48 26.50 11.21
N ILE A 456 -7.75 25.80 10.33
CA ILE A 456 -6.30 25.92 10.12
C ILE A 456 -5.48 25.50 11.35
N PHE A 457 -5.65 26.17 12.48
CA PHE A 457 -5.00 25.90 13.76
C PHE A 457 -6.04 25.60 14.83
N SER A 458 -5.68 24.86 15.87
CA SER A 458 -6.57 24.60 17.00
C SER A 458 -6.87 25.88 17.79
N ASP A 459 -8.12 26.10 18.20
CA ASP A 459 -8.55 27.31 18.94
C ASP A 459 -7.93 27.36 20.36
N SER A 460 -7.55 26.19 20.88
CA SER A 460 -6.85 25.98 22.15
C SER A 460 -5.31 26.16 22.06
N ALA A 461 -4.75 26.40 20.87
CA ALA A 461 -3.33 26.72 20.67
C ALA A 461 -2.99 28.17 21.06
N ARG A 462 -1.71 28.42 21.35
CA ARG A 462 -1.18 29.72 21.81
C ARG A 462 0.13 30.13 21.16
N ASP A 463 0.96 29.16 20.73
CA ASP A 463 2.25 29.39 20.08
C ASP A 463 2.62 28.18 19.19
N PHE A 464 3.75 28.23 18.48
CA PHE A 464 4.31 27.11 17.71
C PHE A 464 5.77 26.82 18.12
N VAL A 465 6.10 25.55 18.36
CA VAL A 465 7.50 25.10 18.47
C VAL A 465 8.07 24.77 17.08
N GLN A 466 9.31 25.19 16.82
CA GLN A 466 10.07 24.81 15.63
C GLN A 466 10.66 23.41 15.81
N LEU A 467 10.48 22.52 14.83
CA LEU A 467 11.15 21.22 14.84
C LEU A 467 12.60 21.36 14.35
N SER A 468 13.54 20.74 15.08
CA SER A 468 14.94 20.67 14.65
C SER A 468 15.04 19.84 13.37
N GLU A 469 16.06 20.08 12.53
CA GLU A 469 16.16 19.39 11.23
C GLU A 469 16.14 17.86 11.35
N LYS A 470 16.73 17.31 12.42
CA LYS A 470 16.71 15.88 12.74
C LYS A 470 15.28 15.35 12.99
N ASP A 471 14.42 16.19 13.55
CA ASP A 471 13.05 15.87 13.95
C ASP A 471 12.02 16.25 12.88
N GLN A 472 12.44 16.88 11.77
CA GLN A 472 11.63 17.16 10.57
C GLN A 472 11.41 15.88 9.73
N THR A 473 10.97 14.81 10.40
CA THR A 473 10.57 13.54 9.83
C THR A 473 9.29 13.08 10.54
N TYR A 474 8.40 12.37 9.86
CA TYR A 474 7.18 11.87 10.52
C TYR A 474 7.51 10.94 11.70
N THR A 475 8.60 10.18 11.62
CA THR A 475 9.08 9.31 12.71
C THR A 475 9.62 10.11 13.90
N GLY A 476 10.41 11.16 13.67
CA GLY A 476 10.92 12.05 14.72
C GLY A 476 9.81 12.79 15.46
N TYR A 477 8.91 13.43 14.73
CA TYR A 477 7.75 14.14 15.29
C TYR A 477 6.78 13.21 16.05
N LEU A 478 6.49 12.00 15.55
CA LEU A 478 5.58 11.08 16.22
C LEU A 478 6.19 10.46 17.48
N GLY A 479 7.48 10.14 17.46
CA GLY A 479 8.15 9.38 18.51
C GLY A 479 7.34 8.14 18.93
N ARG A 480 6.95 8.07 20.21
CA ARG A 480 6.17 6.96 20.79
C ARG A 480 4.75 6.80 20.23
N ALA A 481 4.19 7.81 19.56
CA ALA A 481 2.89 7.66 18.90
C ALA A 481 2.95 6.69 17.71
N LEU A 482 4.13 6.51 17.10
CA LEU A 482 4.34 5.56 16.01
C LEU A 482 4.04 4.11 16.43
N ASP A 483 4.34 3.73 17.68
CA ASP A 483 4.04 2.40 18.23
C ASP A 483 2.53 2.11 18.31
N GLN A 484 1.70 3.15 18.38
CA GLN A 484 0.24 3.03 18.39
C GLN A 484 -0.29 2.91 16.95
N ILE A 485 0.28 3.68 16.02
CA ILE A 485 -0.03 3.66 14.58
C ILE A 485 0.41 2.34 13.92
N LEU A 486 1.51 1.75 14.37
CA LEU A 486 1.92 0.39 13.98
C LEU A 486 1.15 -0.68 14.78
N GLY A 487 0.71 -0.36 16.01
CA GLY A 487 -0.12 -1.22 16.85
C GLY A 487 -1.46 -1.63 16.23
N VAL A 488 -2.15 -0.72 15.53
CA VAL A 488 -3.38 -1.06 14.76
C VAL A 488 -3.14 -1.97 13.54
N ARG A 489 -1.87 -2.25 13.21
CA ARG A 489 -1.44 -3.20 12.16
C ARG A 489 -0.80 -4.46 12.76
N HIS A 490 -1.05 -4.74 14.05
CA HIS A 490 -0.65 -5.99 14.66
C HIS A 490 -1.49 -7.16 14.13
N CYS A 491 -0.82 -8.24 13.74
CA CYS A 491 -1.44 -9.48 13.27
C CYS A 491 -1.07 -10.61 14.25
N PRO A 492 -2.02 -11.47 14.66
CA PRO A 492 -1.71 -12.68 15.45
C PRO A 492 -0.76 -13.63 14.71
N VAL A 493 -0.72 -13.55 13.38
CA VAL A 493 0.16 -14.33 12.50
C VAL A 493 1.32 -13.43 12.07
N ASN A 494 2.49 -13.65 12.64
CA ASN A 494 3.63 -12.73 12.43
C ASN A 494 4.34 -12.94 11.08
N ARG A 495 4.36 -14.17 10.54
CA ARG A 495 5.12 -14.54 9.33
C ARG A 495 4.39 -15.58 8.47
N MET A 496 4.74 -15.64 7.20
CA MET A 496 4.36 -16.70 6.25
C MET A 496 5.57 -17.07 5.39
N ALA A 497 5.98 -18.33 5.40
CA ALA A 497 7.08 -18.85 4.58
C ALA A 497 6.54 -19.46 3.27
N LEU A 498 6.78 -18.77 2.15
CA LEU A 498 6.54 -19.28 0.80
C LEU A 498 7.75 -20.13 0.36
N CYS A 499 7.49 -21.39 0.02
CA CYS A 499 8.48 -22.28 -0.57
C CYS A 499 8.53 -22.12 -2.09
N VAL A 500 9.74 -22.04 -2.62
CA VAL A 500 10.08 -21.97 -4.05
C VAL A 500 11.20 -22.96 -4.38
N THR A 501 11.35 -23.33 -5.66
CA THR A 501 12.21 -24.46 -6.06
C THR A 501 13.54 -24.04 -6.70
N SER A 502 13.59 -22.86 -7.30
CA SER A 502 14.72 -22.40 -8.12
C SER A 502 15.30 -21.04 -7.69
N ASP A 503 16.52 -20.72 -8.12
CA ASP A 503 17.13 -19.41 -7.86
C ASP A 503 16.32 -18.22 -8.42
N PRO A 504 15.75 -18.26 -9.65
CA PRO A 504 14.95 -17.16 -10.18
C PRO A 504 13.64 -16.93 -9.41
N GLU A 505 12.99 -18.01 -8.96
CA GLU A 505 11.82 -17.90 -8.06
C GLU A 505 12.20 -17.34 -6.69
N MET A 506 13.37 -17.70 -6.15
CA MET A 506 13.88 -17.17 -4.90
C MET A 506 14.14 -15.66 -5.01
N GLU A 507 14.70 -15.19 -6.13
CA GLU A 507 14.85 -13.76 -6.41
C GLU A 507 13.48 -13.05 -6.54
N LYS A 508 12.54 -13.62 -7.31
CA LYS A 508 11.17 -13.08 -7.44
C LYS A 508 10.44 -13.04 -6.09
N CYS A 509 10.62 -14.05 -5.24
CA CYS A 509 10.06 -14.07 -3.88
C CYS A 509 10.69 -12.98 -2.99
N VAL A 510 12.01 -12.74 -3.09
CA VAL A 510 12.65 -11.65 -2.33
C VAL A 510 12.15 -10.28 -2.80
N LYS A 511 11.97 -10.06 -4.11
CA LYS A 511 11.33 -8.86 -4.66
C LYS A 511 9.89 -8.70 -4.14
N MET A 512 9.09 -9.78 -4.16
CA MET A 512 7.74 -9.82 -3.59
C MET A 512 7.74 -9.44 -2.10
N LYS A 513 8.64 -10.03 -1.30
CA LYS A 513 8.78 -9.75 0.14
C LYS A 513 9.02 -8.27 0.40
N ILE A 514 9.92 -7.65 -0.36
CA ILE A 514 10.24 -6.22 -0.22
C ILE A 514 9.01 -5.36 -0.56
N ALA A 515 8.30 -5.67 -1.66
CA ALA A 515 7.09 -4.97 -2.08
C ALA A 515 5.95 -5.06 -1.03
N LEU A 516 5.63 -6.26 -0.53
CA LEU A 516 4.59 -6.44 0.48
C LEU A 516 4.97 -5.75 1.81
N LYS A 517 6.25 -5.76 2.18
CA LYS A 517 6.76 -5.06 3.37
C LYS A 517 6.72 -3.54 3.21
N ALA A 518 6.90 -3.01 2.00
CA ALA A 518 6.72 -1.59 1.69
C ALA A 518 5.25 -1.14 1.88
N GLN A 519 4.27 -1.99 1.55
CA GLN A 519 2.85 -1.73 1.84
C GLN A 519 2.43 -2.02 3.29
N LEU A 520 3.37 -2.38 4.18
CA LEU A 520 3.12 -2.78 5.57
C LEU A 520 2.19 -4.00 5.74
N LEU A 521 2.05 -4.82 4.69
CA LEU A 521 1.16 -5.99 4.71
C LEU A 521 1.64 -7.06 5.70
N LYS A 522 0.66 -7.84 6.19
CA LYS A 522 0.82 -8.88 7.21
C LYS A 522 0.14 -10.18 6.78
N PRO A 523 0.65 -11.35 7.21
CA PRO A 523 1.96 -11.62 7.86
C PRO A 523 3.18 -11.14 7.06
N GLU A 524 4.37 -11.06 7.68
CA GLU A 524 5.60 -10.79 6.92
C GLU A 524 5.99 -12.02 6.08
N LEU A 525 6.15 -11.82 4.77
CA LEU A 525 6.60 -12.87 3.85
C LEU A 525 8.05 -13.28 4.15
N ILE A 526 8.31 -14.58 4.12
CA ILE A 526 9.63 -15.21 4.15
C ILE A 526 9.71 -16.12 2.92
N CYS A 527 10.90 -16.20 2.32
CA CYS A 527 11.17 -17.08 1.20
C CYS A 527 12.00 -18.26 1.70
N HIS A 528 11.55 -19.48 1.37
CA HIS A 528 12.24 -20.73 1.66
C HIS A 528 12.58 -21.41 0.34
N ARG A 529 13.83 -21.85 0.17
CA ARG A 529 14.23 -22.60 -1.02
C ARG A 529 14.16 -24.09 -0.72
N GLY A 530 13.18 -24.77 -1.33
CA GLY A 530 13.23 -26.22 -1.49
C GLY A 530 14.12 -26.61 -2.69
N HIS A 531 14.54 -27.87 -2.76
CA HIS A 531 15.24 -28.40 -3.94
C HIS A 531 14.29 -29.00 -4.99
N SER A 532 13.00 -29.12 -4.67
CA SER A 532 11.94 -29.64 -5.55
C SER A 532 10.56 -29.29 -4.99
N GLN A 533 9.50 -29.50 -5.79
CA GLN A 533 8.12 -29.37 -5.33
C GLN A 533 7.81 -30.37 -4.20
N ILE A 534 8.31 -31.62 -4.26
CA ILE A 534 8.15 -32.63 -3.18
C ILE A 534 8.82 -32.14 -1.89
N ASN A 535 10.03 -31.58 -1.98
CA ASN A 535 10.70 -31.03 -0.82
C ASN A 535 10.00 -29.79 -0.24
N CYS A 536 9.32 -28.98 -1.08
CA CYS A 536 8.41 -27.96 -0.60
C CYS A 536 7.20 -28.54 0.15
N MET A 537 6.56 -29.60 -0.36
CA MET A 537 5.45 -30.27 0.35
C MET A 537 5.89 -30.80 1.72
N GLN A 538 7.03 -31.48 1.79
CA GLN A 538 7.67 -31.93 3.03
C GLN A 538 7.97 -30.75 3.98
N SER A 539 8.51 -29.65 3.45
CA SER A 539 8.82 -28.45 4.25
C SER A 539 7.56 -27.82 4.85
N ILE A 540 6.43 -27.85 4.15
CA ILE A 540 5.14 -27.36 4.66
C ILE A 540 4.58 -28.32 5.72
N GLN A 541 4.59 -29.64 5.47
CA GLN A 541 4.15 -30.64 6.44
C GLN A 541 4.94 -30.50 7.75
N ASN A 542 6.26 -30.37 7.67
CA ASN A 542 7.17 -30.23 8.81
C ASN A 542 7.20 -28.83 9.45
N GLY A 543 6.54 -27.82 8.89
CA GLY A 543 6.52 -26.46 9.44
C GLY A 543 7.80 -25.64 9.28
N ILE A 544 8.65 -26.01 8.31
CA ILE A 544 9.79 -25.22 7.83
C ILE A 544 9.28 -24.14 6.85
N ALA A 545 8.27 -24.48 6.04
CA ALA A 545 7.50 -23.58 5.20
C ALA A 545 6.02 -23.57 5.62
N ASP A 546 5.25 -22.61 5.07
CA ASP A 546 3.81 -22.47 5.31
C ASP A 546 2.98 -22.70 4.05
N VAL A 547 3.48 -22.25 2.89
CA VAL A 547 2.74 -22.29 1.61
C VAL A 547 3.66 -22.59 0.40
N ALA A 548 3.10 -23.13 -0.67
CA ALA A 548 3.72 -23.23 -2.00
C ALA A 548 2.64 -23.13 -3.09
N VAL A 549 3.02 -22.72 -4.30
CA VAL A 549 2.15 -22.79 -5.48
C VAL A 549 2.47 -24.08 -6.25
N LEU A 550 1.44 -24.85 -6.61
CA LEU A 550 1.59 -26.19 -7.19
C LEU A 550 0.65 -26.39 -8.39
N ASP A 551 1.12 -27.13 -9.41
CA ASP A 551 0.29 -27.69 -10.48
C ASP A 551 -0.78 -28.63 -9.91
N ALA A 552 -1.91 -28.78 -10.61
CA ALA A 552 -3.01 -29.65 -10.21
C ALA A 552 -2.58 -31.09 -9.84
N SER A 553 -1.58 -31.67 -10.51
CA SER A 553 -1.07 -33.00 -10.17
C SER A 553 -0.06 -33.01 -9.01
N ASP A 554 0.59 -31.88 -8.74
CA ASP A 554 1.34 -31.69 -7.50
C ASP A 554 0.40 -31.46 -6.31
N VAL A 555 -0.74 -30.78 -6.49
CA VAL A 555 -1.82 -30.66 -5.48
C VAL A 555 -2.38 -32.04 -5.10
N TYR A 556 -2.54 -32.96 -6.06
CA TYR A 556 -2.90 -34.35 -5.79
C TYR A 556 -1.90 -35.03 -4.86
N THR A 557 -0.60 -34.88 -5.16
CA THR A 557 0.49 -35.50 -4.40
C THR A 557 0.61 -34.88 -3.01
N ALA A 558 0.43 -33.56 -2.91
CA ALA A 558 0.42 -32.77 -1.69
C ALA A 558 -0.71 -33.20 -0.73
N GLY A 559 -1.92 -33.41 -1.25
CA GLY A 559 -3.05 -33.90 -0.46
C GLY A 559 -2.94 -35.37 -0.06
N LEU A 560 -2.53 -36.25 -0.99
CA LEU A 560 -2.47 -37.70 -0.74
C LEU A 560 -1.29 -38.13 0.15
N ARG A 561 -0.12 -37.48 0.04
CA ARG A 561 1.12 -37.91 0.75
C ARG A 561 1.51 -37.02 1.91
N PHE A 562 1.01 -35.77 1.97
CA PHE A 562 1.50 -34.75 2.89
C PHE A 562 0.38 -34.00 3.66
N ASP A 563 -0.88 -34.44 3.54
CA ASP A 563 -2.08 -33.84 4.15
C ASP A 563 -2.25 -32.33 3.87
N LEU A 564 -1.76 -31.85 2.73
CA LEU A 564 -1.84 -30.44 2.34
C LEU A 564 -3.15 -30.13 1.62
N ILE A 565 -3.66 -28.91 1.82
CA ILE A 565 -4.93 -28.43 1.26
C ILE A 565 -4.71 -27.22 0.34
N PRO A 566 -5.24 -27.22 -0.90
CA PRO A 566 -5.35 -26.00 -1.70
C PRO A 566 -6.33 -25.02 -1.05
N PHE A 567 -5.99 -23.74 -0.98
CA PHE A 567 -6.83 -22.70 -0.35
C PHE A 567 -7.00 -21.42 -1.19
N ILE A 568 -6.17 -21.23 -2.22
CA ILE A 568 -6.30 -20.20 -3.26
C ILE A 568 -6.01 -20.86 -4.61
N SER A 569 -6.68 -20.44 -5.69
CA SER A 569 -6.43 -20.88 -7.07
C SER A 569 -6.02 -19.72 -7.97
N GLU A 570 -5.16 -19.99 -8.96
CA GLU A 570 -4.97 -19.11 -10.12
C GLU A 570 -6.21 -19.13 -11.04
N VAL A 571 -6.49 -18.03 -11.73
CA VAL A 571 -7.51 -17.93 -12.79
C VAL A 571 -6.90 -17.31 -14.03
N TYR A 572 -7.15 -17.95 -15.18
CA TYR A 572 -6.67 -17.51 -16.50
C TYR A 572 -7.82 -16.89 -17.31
N ASN A 573 -7.82 -17.06 -18.63
CA ASN A 573 -8.81 -16.52 -19.58
C ASN A 573 -10.25 -17.06 -19.44
N LEU A 574 -10.48 -18.19 -18.75
CA LEU A 574 -11.81 -18.82 -18.68
C LEU A 574 -12.72 -18.24 -17.59
N GLY A 575 -12.22 -17.35 -16.73
CA GLY A 575 -12.95 -16.81 -15.57
C GLY A 575 -13.21 -17.81 -14.43
N THR A 576 -13.09 -19.12 -14.69
CA THR A 576 -13.12 -20.20 -13.70
C THR A 576 -11.69 -20.67 -13.37
N PRO A 577 -11.46 -21.32 -12.21
CA PRO A 577 -10.14 -21.86 -11.81
C PRO A 577 -9.80 -23.16 -12.57
N ASP A 578 -9.88 -23.13 -13.90
CA ASP A 578 -9.66 -24.29 -14.77
C ASP A 578 -8.89 -23.90 -16.04
N TYR A 579 -8.35 -24.90 -16.74
CA TYR A 579 -7.87 -24.78 -18.12
C TYR A 579 -8.10 -26.07 -18.91
N TYR A 580 -8.07 -25.97 -20.24
CA TYR A 580 -8.04 -27.11 -21.15
C TYR A 580 -6.60 -27.55 -21.45
N VAL A 581 -6.35 -28.85 -21.44
CA VAL A 581 -5.09 -29.48 -21.86
C VAL A 581 -5.15 -29.74 -23.37
N VAL A 582 -4.11 -29.36 -24.11
CA VAL A 582 -4.04 -29.53 -25.57
C VAL A 582 -2.70 -30.15 -25.99
N ALA A 583 -2.73 -30.87 -27.11
CA ALA A 583 -1.54 -31.27 -27.85
C ALA A 583 -1.36 -30.29 -29.02
N VAL A 584 -0.20 -29.65 -29.12
CA VAL A 584 0.12 -28.63 -30.13
C VAL A 584 1.22 -29.18 -31.05
N ALA A 585 1.01 -29.12 -32.35
CA ALA A 585 2.03 -29.38 -33.38
C ALA A 585 2.22 -28.15 -34.26
N LYS A 586 3.30 -28.13 -35.07
CA LYS A 586 3.49 -27.10 -36.10
C LYS A 586 2.51 -27.31 -37.25
N GLU A 587 2.07 -26.22 -37.88
CA GLU A 587 1.17 -26.29 -39.03
C GLU A 587 1.84 -26.95 -40.26
N GLU A 588 3.15 -26.73 -40.42
CA GLU A 588 3.99 -27.28 -41.50
C GLU A 588 4.22 -28.80 -41.44
N ASP A 589 4.00 -29.45 -40.29
CA ASP A 589 4.13 -30.91 -40.12
C ASP A 589 2.74 -31.56 -40.12
N ASP A 590 2.18 -31.72 -41.32
CA ASP A 590 0.88 -32.34 -41.58
C ASP A 590 0.82 -33.84 -41.21
N ASN A 591 1.98 -34.50 -41.12
CA ASN A 591 2.14 -35.92 -40.82
C ASN A 591 2.05 -36.28 -39.32
N THR A 592 1.97 -35.29 -38.41
CA THR A 592 1.71 -35.53 -36.98
C THR A 592 0.22 -35.53 -36.67
N ASP A 593 -0.28 -36.64 -36.13
CA ASP A 593 -1.61 -36.76 -35.55
C ASP A 593 -1.57 -37.33 -34.12
N LEU A 594 -2.65 -37.15 -33.34
CA LEU A 594 -2.71 -37.55 -31.93
C LEU A 594 -2.74 -39.08 -31.73
N THR A 595 -3.15 -39.84 -32.76
CA THR A 595 -3.34 -41.30 -32.72
C THR A 595 -2.05 -42.07 -32.97
N TYR A 596 -1.13 -41.49 -33.75
CA TYR A 596 0.15 -42.12 -34.11
C TYR A 596 1.36 -41.20 -33.85
N LEU A 597 1.69 -41.01 -32.58
CA LEU A 597 2.90 -40.29 -32.14
C LEU A 597 4.15 -41.20 -32.05
N LYS A 598 4.14 -42.37 -32.67
CA LYS A 598 5.27 -43.30 -32.65
C LYS A 598 6.37 -42.79 -33.58
N ASN A 599 7.62 -42.85 -33.12
CA ASN A 599 8.81 -42.29 -33.77
C ASN A 599 8.87 -40.75 -33.81
N LYS A 600 7.89 -40.05 -33.22
CA LYS A 600 7.86 -38.59 -33.08
C LYS A 600 8.58 -38.12 -31.81
N TYR A 601 8.97 -36.86 -31.78
CA TYR A 601 9.68 -36.18 -30.71
C TYR A 601 8.73 -35.31 -29.88
N THR A 602 8.78 -35.43 -28.55
CA THR A 602 7.74 -34.89 -27.66
C THR A 602 8.23 -33.92 -26.59
N CYS A 603 7.49 -32.84 -26.39
CA CYS A 603 7.79 -31.80 -25.41
C CYS A 603 6.73 -31.78 -24.30
N HIS A 604 7.17 -31.88 -23.04
CA HIS A 604 6.30 -31.99 -21.88
C HIS A 604 6.68 -30.95 -20.84
N THR A 605 5.69 -30.35 -20.15
CA THR A 605 5.95 -29.31 -19.12
C THR A 605 6.81 -29.80 -17.96
N GLY A 606 6.79 -31.10 -17.69
CA GLY A 606 7.52 -31.79 -16.65
C GLY A 606 6.88 -33.13 -16.33
N ILE A 607 7.69 -34.08 -15.82
CA ILE A 607 7.16 -35.36 -15.34
C ILE A 607 6.08 -35.11 -14.29
N ASN A 608 5.07 -35.97 -14.24
CA ASN A 608 3.95 -35.91 -13.31
C ASN A 608 3.04 -34.67 -13.40
N MET A 609 3.29 -33.64 -14.22
CA MET A 609 2.39 -32.48 -14.33
C MET A 609 1.06 -32.82 -15.03
N ALA A 610 -0.01 -32.12 -14.67
CA ALA A 610 -1.36 -32.39 -15.16
C ALA A 610 -1.47 -32.32 -16.70
N ALA A 611 -1.08 -31.18 -17.28
CA ALA A 611 -1.16 -30.94 -18.72
C ALA A 611 -0.09 -31.70 -19.52
N GLY A 612 1.17 -31.58 -19.10
CA GLY A 612 2.30 -32.13 -19.84
C GLY A 612 2.43 -33.65 -19.75
N TRP A 613 1.88 -34.31 -18.73
CA TRP A 613 2.13 -35.73 -18.47
C TRP A 613 0.87 -36.54 -18.21
N VAL A 614 0.04 -36.13 -17.24
CA VAL A 614 -1.08 -36.96 -16.77
C VAL A 614 -2.16 -37.14 -17.83
N TYR A 615 -2.68 -36.07 -18.42
CA TYR A 615 -3.73 -36.18 -19.44
C TYR A 615 -3.25 -36.86 -20.73
N PRO A 616 -2.09 -36.48 -21.34
CA PRO A 616 -1.59 -37.14 -22.53
C PRO A 616 -1.43 -38.65 -22.36
N LEU A 617 -0.74 -39.10 -21.31
CA LEU A 617 -0.49 -40.53 -21.13
C LEU A 617 -1.74 -41.30 -20.69
N ALA A 618 -2.62 -40.69 -19.88
CA ALA A 618 -3.91 -41.31 -19.56
C ALA A 618 -4.76 -41.52 -20.82
N TYR A 619 -4.75 -40.56 -21.75
CA TYR A 619 -5.47 -40.64 -23.01
C TYR A 619 -4.86 -41.70 -23.96
N LEU A 620 -3.55 -41.66 -24.17
CA LEU A 620 -2.85 -42.62 -25.05
C LEU A 620 -2.93 -44.08 -24.55
N ILE A 621 -2.85 -44.29 -23.23
CA ILE A 621 -2.98 -45.63 -22.61
C ILE A 621 -4.42 -46.12 -22.68
N SER A 622 -5.41 -45.26 -22.37
CA SER A 622 -6.83 -45.66 -22.37
C SER A 622 -7.33 -46.09 -23.74
N ASN A 623 -6.91 -45.39 -24.80
CA ASN A 623 -7.23 -45.74 -26.18
C ASN A 623 -6.34 -46.87 -26.76
N LYS A 624 -5.38 -47.38 -25.97
CA LYS A 624 -4.45 -48.48 -26.31
C LYS A 624 -3.51 -48.17 -27.49
N TRP A 625 -3.25 -46.90 -27.77
CA TRP A 625 -2.31 -46.48 -28.82
C TRP A 625 -0.85 -46.61 -28.36
N ILE A 626 -0.61 -46.48 -27.06
CA ILE A 626 0.64 -46.92 -26.42
C ILE A 626 0.39 -48.13 -25.52
N ARG A 627 1.40 -48.97 -25.33
CA ARG A 627 1.30 -50.17 -24.49
C ARG A 627 1.34 -49.78 -23.01
N GLY A 628 0.19 -49.82 -22.35
CA GLY A 628 0.11 -49.67 -20.90
C GLY A 628 0.86 -50.79 -20.17
N TYR A 629 1.93 -50.44 -19.45
CA TYR A 629 2.62 -51.35 -18.53
C TYR A 629 1.96 -51.32 -17.16
N GLY A 630 0.67 -51.70 -17.14
CA GLY A 630 -0.22 -51.43 -16.02
C GLY A 630 -0.41 -49.92 -15.87
N CYS A 631 0.21 -49.37 -14.83
CA CYS A 631 0.16 -47.97 -14.42
C CYS A 631 1.55 -47.30 -14.42
N ASP A 632 2.57 -47.96 -14.98
CA ASP A 632 3.89 -47.36 -15.25
C ASP A 632 3.84 -46.55 -16.55
N SER A 633 3.49 -45.26 -16.41
CA SER A 633 3.45 -44.33 -17.55
C SER A 633 4.84 -43.93 -18.05
N VAL A 634 5.87 -43.95 -17.19
CA VAL A 634 7.25 -43.58 -17.56
C VAL A 634 7.78 -44.58 -18.57
N ARG A 635 7.66 -45.87 -18.28
CA ARG A 635 8.03 -46.94 -19.21
C ARG A 635 7.17 -46.94 -20.48
N ALA A 636 5.86 -46.74 -20.35
CA ALA A 636 4.96 -46.73 -21.50
C ALA A 636 5.28 -45.60 -22.49
N ALA A 637 5.72 -44.44 -22.01
CA ALA A 637 6.20 -43.34 -22.82
C ALA A 637 7.61 -43.61 -23.40
N ALA A 638 8.56 -44.05 -22.56
CA ALA A 638 9.95 -44.25 -22.96
C ALA A 638 10.18 -45.36 -23.99
N GLU A 639 9.33 -46.40 -24.01
CA GLU A 639 9.35 -47.44 -25.06
C GLU A 639 8.61 -47.03 -26.36
N TYR A 640 7.95 -45.87 -26.41
CA TYR A 640 7.09 -45.45 -27.54
C TYR A 640 7.58 -44.18 -28.26
N PHE A 641 7.99 -43.15 -27.51
CA PHE A 641 8.59 -41.93 -28.06
C PHE A 641 10.09 -42.13 -28.29
N THR A 642 10.64 -41.60 -29.39
CA THR A 642 12.06 -41.79 -29.70
C THR A 642 12.97 -40.87 -28.89
N LYS A 643 12.59 -39.61 -28.75
CA LYS A 643 13.24 -38.61 -27.89
C LYS A 643 12.18 -37.68 -27.31
N SER A 644 12.41 -37.20 -26.10
CA SER A 644 11.52 -36.28 -25.41
C SER A 644 12.32 -35.21 -24.66
N CYS A 645 11.67 -34.11 -24.29
CA CYS A 645 12.04 -33.38 -23.07
C CYS A 645 10.94 -33.53 -22.02
N VAL A 646 11.27 -34.19 -20.91
CA VAL A 646 10.39 -34.44 -19.76
C VAL A 646 11.13 -34.01 -18.49
N PRO A 647 11.14 -32.70 -18.19
CA PRO A 647 11.77 -32.13 -17.00
C PRO A 647 11.45 -32.92 -15.72
N GLY A 648 12.48 -33.49 -15.10
CA GLY A 648 12.41 -34.34 -13.90
C GLY A 648 12.44 -35.86 -14.13
N ALA A 649 12.44 -36.37 -15.36
CA ALA A 649 12.35 -37.82 -15.62
C ALA A 649 13.53 -38.66 -15.08
N LEU A 650 14.70 -38.04 -14.91
CA LEU A 650 15.89 -38.64 -14.30
C LEU A 650 15.96 -38.46 -12.77
N SER A 651 15.00 -37.76 -12.15
CA SER A 651 14.97 -37.57 -10.69
C SER A 651 14.28 -38.73 -9.99
N THR A 652 14.97 -39.33 -9.02
CA THR A 652 14.45 -40.41 -8.16
C THR A 652 13.29 -39.99 -7.26
N GLU A 653 13.04 -38.68 -7.10
CA GLU A 653 11.87 -38.14 -6.41
C GLU A 653 10.57 -38.30 -7.21
N TYR A 654 10.68 -38.34 -8.55
CA TYR A 654 9.55 -38.35 -9.48
C TYR A 654 9.43 -39.65 -10.29
N ASN A 655 10.56 -40.31 -10.52
CA ASN A 655 10.67 -41.62 -11.17
C ASN A 655 11.35 -42.59 -10.20
N THR A 656 10.57 -43.45 -9.56
CA THR A 656 11.08 -44.53 -8.68
C THR A 656 11.43 -45.82 -9.44
N GLY A 657 11.33 -45.80 -10.77
CA GLY A 657 11.63 -46.92 -11.65
C GLY A 657 13.04 -46.83 -12.25
N VAL A 658 13.19 -47.33 -13.47
CA VAL A 658 14.42 -47.18 -14.26
C VAL A 658 14.44 -45.76 -14.87
N PRO A 659 15.56 -45.02 -14.81
CA PRO A 659 15.72 -43.79 -15.58
C PRO A 659 15.87 -44.11 -17.08
N TYR A 660 15.22 -43.33 -17.93
CA TYR A 660 15.25 -43.50 -19.38
C TYR A 660 15.81 -42.22 -20.00
N ASP A 661 17.05 -42.26 -20.49
CA ASP A 661 17.78 -41.07 -20.97
C ASP A 661 17.06 -40.36 -22.12
N ASN A 662 16.43 -41.12 -23.02
CA ASN A 662 15.65 -40.61 -24.15
C ASN A 662 14.45 -39.73 -23.73
N MET A 663 14.08 -39.71 -22.46
CA MET A 663 13.05 -38.81 -21.92
C MET A 663 13.57 -37.40 -21.63
N CYS A 664 14.89 -37.19 -21.69
CA CYS A 664 15.55 -35.90 -21.53
C CYS A 664 16.39 -35.47 -22.74
N ASP A 665 16.52 -36.33 -23.77
CA ASP A 665 17.31 -36.12 -25.00
C ASP A 665 17.07 -34.79 -25.75
N LEU A 666 15.94 -34.12 -25.54
CA LEU A 666 15.61 -32.82 -26.14
C LEU A 666 15.72 -31.64 -25.17
N CYS A 667 16.04 -31.85 -23.89
CA CYS A 667 16.12 -30.79 -22.90
C CYS A 667 17.40 -29.94 -23.06
N HIS A 668 17.32 -28.66 -22.72
CA HIS A 668 18.34 -27.65 -23.07
C HIS A 668 19.22 -27.21 -21.89
N GLY A 669 18.81 -27.50 -20.65
CA GLY A 669 19.61 -27.26 -19.45
C GLY A 669 20.94 -28.02 -19.46
N VAL A 670 21.96 -27.47 -18.79
CA VAL A 670 23.32 -28.04 -18.76
C VAL A 670 23.78 -28.38 -17.34
N SER A 671 24.65 -29.40 -17.22
CA SER A 671 25.17 -29.87 -15.92
C SER A 671 24.03 -30.15 -14.94
N TYR A 672 24.07 -29.62 -13.71
CA TYR A 672 23.03 -29.82 -12.70
C TYR A 672 21.62 -29.35 -13.13
N ARG A 673 21.50 -28.53 -14.18
CA ARG A 673 20.23 -28.00 -14.71
C ARG A 673 19.55 -28.92 -15.72
N TYR A 674 20.32 -29.82 -16.35
CA TYR A 674 19.82 -30.70 -17.41
C TYR A 674 18.61 -31.51 -16.92
N CYS A 675 17.48 -31.34 -17.59
CA CYS A 675 16.23 -32.02 -17.29
C CYS A 675 15.74 -31.82 -15.84
N ARG A 676 15.99 -30.65 -15.24
CA ARG A 676 15.44 -30.27 -13.92
C ARG A 676 13.95 -29.97 -14.00
N ARG A 677 13.17 -30.37 -13.00
CA ARG A 677 11.74 -30.01 -12.85
C ARG A 677 11.57 -28.65 -12.15
N ASP A 678 12.37 -27.67 -12.55
CA ASP A 678 12.37 -26.31 -11.98
C ASP A 678 12.86 -25.30 -13.03
N ALA A 679 12.68 -24.00 -12.78
CA ALA A 679 12.98 -22.92 -13.73
C ALA A 679 14.48 -22.68 -14.00
N SER A 680 15.36 -23.64 -13.69
CA SER A 680 16.73 -23.70 -14.22
C SER A 680 16.88 -24.52 -15.51
N GLU A 681 15.88 -25.32 -15.88
CA GLU A 681 15.76 -25.95 -17.20
C GLU A 681 14.95 -25.05 -18.14
N ASP A 682 15.54 -24.69 -19.27
CA ASP A 682 14.97 -23.78 -20.28
C ASP A 682 13.65 -24.30 -20.87
N TYR A 683 13.47 -25.62 -20.93
CA TYR A 683 12.27 -26.27 -21.46
C TYR A 683 11.29 -26.74 -20.36
N PHE A 684 11.44 -26.27 -19.12
CA PHE A 684 10.48 -26.51 -18.02
C PHE A 684 9.20 -25.66 -18.13
N GLY A 685 8.10 -26.20 -17.60
CA GLY A 685 6.81 -25.50 -17.52
C GLY A 685 6.11 -25.37 -18.86
N TYR A 686 5.05 -24.56 -18.90
CA TYR A 686 4.20 -24.39 -20.08
C TYR A 686 4.93 -23.66 -21.21
N THR A 687 5.59 -22.56 -20.87
CA THR A 687 6.40 -21.78 -21.82
C THR A 687 7.58 -22.59 -22.36
N GLY A 688 8.31 -23.30 -21.50
CA GLY A 688 9.46 -24.13 -21.90
C GLY A 688 9.07 -25.33 -22.79
N ALA A 689 7.97 -26.02 -22.49
CA ALA A 689 7.49 -27.11 -23.34
C ALA A 689 7.05 -26.62 -24.73
N PHE A 690 6.55 -25.39 -24.86
CA PHE A 690 6.27 -24.79 -26.17
C PHE A 690 7.56 -24.33 -26.87
N ARG A 691 8.53 -23.77 -26.14
CA ARG A 691 9.86 -23.44 -26.67
C ARG A 691 10.59 -24.66 -27.24
N CYS A 692 10.45 -25.83 -26.60
CA CYS A 692 10.92 -27.13 -27.08
C CYS A 692 10.33 -27.54 -28.45
N LEU A 693 9.05 -27.21 -28.72
CA LEU A 693 8.43 -27.41 -30.04
C LEU A 693 8.98 -26.43 -31.09
N VAL A 694 9.20 -25.17 -30.70
CA VAL A 694 9.67 -24.12 -31.61
C VAL A 694 11.13 -24.38 -32.04
N GLU A 695 12.06 -24.42 -31.09
CA GLU A 695 13.51 -24.50 -31.34
C GLU A 695 14.18 -25.80 -30.84
N GLY A 696 13.58 -26.53 -29.91
CA GLY A 696 14.11 -27.80 -29.37
C GLY A 696 13.96 -29.02 -30.29
N GLY A 697 13.34 -28.85 -31.46
CA GLY A 697 13.18 -29.92 -32.45
C GLY A 697 12.08 -30.95 -32.14
N GLY A 698 11.18 -30.68 -31.19
CA GLY A 698 9.98 -31.51 -31.00
C GLY A 698 9.00 -31.40 -32.18
N ASP A 699 8.20 -32.45 -32.39
CA ASP A 699 7.06 -32.46 -33.32
C ASP A 699 5.75 -32.05 -32.62
N VAL A 700 5.59 -32.42 -31.35
CA VAL A 700 4.38 -32.17 -30.54
C VAL A 700 4.72 -31.70 -29.11
N SER A 701 3.91 -30.78 -28.58
CA SER A 701 3.99 -30.28 -27.21
C SER A 701 2.67 -30.39 -26.47
N PHE A 702 2.72 -30.83 -25.21
CA PHE A 702 1.55 -31.00 -24.35
C PHE A 702 1.47 -29.88 -23.31
N VAL A 703 0.48 -28.98 -23.45
CA VAL A 703 0.41 -27.71 -22.72
C VAL A 703 -1.04 -27.29 -22.39
N LYS A 704 -1.22 -26.19 -21.65
CA LYS A 704 -2.51 -25.49 -21.49
C LYS A 704 -2.87 -24.77 -22.80
N HIS A 705 -4.17 -24.70 -23.10
CA HIS A 705 -4.69 -24.06 -24.32
C HIS A 705 -4.26 -22.60 -24.56
N THR A 706 -3.91 -21.86 -23.50
CA THR A 706 -3.47 -20.46 -23.63
C THR A 706 -2.00 -20.32 -24.06
N THR A 707 -1.16 -21.35 -23.92
CA THR A 707 0.30 -21.24 -24.09
C THR A 707 0.73 -20.70 -25.44
N VAL A 708 0.11 -21.13 -26.55
CA VAL A 708 0.48 -20.61 -27.88
C VAL A 708 0.21 -19.11 -27.93
N ALA A 709 -1.01 -18.70 -27.55
CA ALA A 709 -1.44 -17.30 -27.55
C ALA A 709 -0.75 -16.42 -26.49
N GLU A 710 0.00 -16.98 -25.53
CA GLU A 710 0.90 -16.26 -24.62
C GLU A 710 2.27 -15.97 -25.27
N ASN A 711 2.71 -16.83 -26.19
CA ASN A 711 4.10 -16.90 -26.65
C ASN A 711 4.32 -16.52 -28.13
N THR A 712 3.25 -16.23 -28.89
CA THR A 712 3.27 -15.84 -30.30
C THR A 712 2.80 -14.39 -30.52
N ASP A 713 2.69 -13.98 -31.78
CA ASP A 713 2.12 -12.70 -32.24
C ASP A 713 2.80 -11.47 -31.61
N GLY A 714 4.11 -11.57 -31.36
CA GLY A 714 4.94 -10.50 -30.79
C GLY A 714 4.77 -10.23 -29.30
N LYS A 715 3.94 -11.01 -28.57
CA LYS A 715 3.72 -10.84 -27.12
C LYS A 715 4.96 -11.18 -26.30
N ARG A 716 5.62 -12.30 -26.63
CA ARG A 716 6.95 -12.64 -26.10
C ARG A 716 8.03 -12.17 -27.08
N LYS A 717 8.92 -11.30 -26.58
CA LYS A 717 9.93 -10.56 -27.40
C LYS A 717 11.27 -11.30 -27.53
N GLU A 718 11.39 -12.49 -26.95
CA GLU A 718 12.62 -13.27 -26.95
C GLU A 718 12.95 -13.83 -28.34
N PHE A 719 14.23 -14.13 -28.58
CA PHE A 719 14.72 -14.52 -29.92
C PHE A 719 13.99 -15.73 -30.51
N TRP A 720 13.63 -16.70 -29.67
CA TRP A 720 12.92 -17.94 -30.05
C TRP A 720 11.45 -17.70 -30.43
N ALA A 721 10.81 -16.66 -29.86
CA ALA A 721 9.38 -16.40 -29.95
C ALA A 721 9.01 -15.25 -30.90
N ARG A 722 9.89 -14.25 -31.04
CA ARG A 722 9.61 -12.97 -31.73
C ARG A 722 9.10 -13.05 -33.17
N ASN A 723 9.32 -14.18 -33.86
CA ASN A 723 8.99 -14.40 -35.26
C ASN A 723 7.89 -15.45 -35.48
N THR A 724 7.23 -15.94 -34.42
CA THR A 724 6.17 -16.98 -34.53
C THR A 724 4.77 -16.39 -34.35
N PHE A 725 3.82 -16.89 -35.14
CA PHE A 725 2.42 -16.46 -35.14
C PHE A 725 1.51 -17.58 -34.62
N THR A 726 0.37 -17.21 -34.04
CA THR A 726 -0.63 -18.18 -33.51
C THR A 726 -1.12 -19.20 -34.56
N LYS A 727 -1.08 -18.80 -35.85
CA LYS A 727 -1.45 -19.61 -37.02
C LYS A 727 -0.41 -20.66 -37.44
N ASP A 728 0.84 -20.54 -37.01
CA ASP A 728 1.93 -21.46 -37.40
C ASP A 728 1.86 -22.79 -36.61
N PHE A 729 0.82 -22.96 -35.79
CA PHE A 729 0.59 -24.09 -34.91
C PHE A 729 -0.87 -24.55 -34.99
N GLN A 730 -1.09 -25.85 -34.80
CA GLN A 730 -2.41 -26.46 -34.78
C GLN A 730 -2.56 -27.37 -33.55
N LEU A 731 -3.79 -27.56 -33.12
CA LEU A 731 -4.15 -28.53 -32.09
C LEU A 731 -4.39 -29.90 -32.73
N LEU A 732 -3.86 -30.95 -32.11
CA LEU A 732 -4.15 -32.34 -32.47
C LEU A 732 -5.36 -32.83 -31.66
N CYS A 733 -6.40 -33.30 -32.33
CA CYS A 733 -7.71 -33.51 -31.70
C CYS A 733 -8.02 -34.99 -31.41
N PRO A 734 -8.85 -35.29 -30.38
CA PRO A 734 -9.27 -36.66 -30.05
C PRO A 734 -10.03 -37.41 -31.16
N ASP A 735 -10.58 -36.69 -32.13
CA ASP A 735 -11.28 -37.23 -33.31
C ASP A 735 -10.33 -37.54 -34.49
N GLY A 736 -9.02 -37.38 -34.30
CA GLY A 736 -8.00 -37.50 -35.34
C GLY A 736 -7.88 -36.28 -36.26
N THR A 737 -8.71 -35.24 -36.06
CA THR A 737 -8.60 -33.99 -36.83
C THR A 737 -7.49 -33.09 -36.29
N ARG A 738 -7.16 -32.06 -37.07
CA ARG A 738 -6.30 -30.95 -36.65
C ARG A 738 -7.07 -29.65 -36.78
N ARG A 739 -6.93 -28.75 -35.81
CA ARG A 739 -7.74 -27.51 -35.73
C ARG A 739 -6.92 -26.29 -35.30
N PRO A 740 -7.39 -25.06 -35.58
CA PRO A 740 -6.76 -23.85 -35.07
C PRO A 740 -6.66 -23.85 -33.55
N THR A 741 -5.60 -23.22 -33.03
CA THR A 741 -5.33 -23.03 -31.59
C THR A 741 -6.43 -22.29 -30.83
N THR A 742 -7.35 -21.63 -31.52
CA THR A 742 -8.55 -20.99 -30.96
C THR A 742 -9.72 -21.95 -30.71
N ASP A 743 -9.79 -23.13 -31.35
CA ASP A 743 -10.89 -24.11 -31.17
C ASP A 743 -10.62 -25.13 -30.03
N TYR A 744 -9.83 -24.73 -29.04
CA TYR A 744 -9.46 -25.57 -27.90
C TYR A 744 -10.65 -26.11 -27.10
N VAL A 745 -11.81 -25.46 -27.16
CA VAL A 745 -13.04 -25.93 -26.47
C VAL A 745 -13.54 -27.25 -27.09
N ASN A 746 -13.43 -27.41 -28.40
CA ASN A 746 -13.82 -28.63 -29.12
C ASN A 746 -12.64 -29.58 -29.38
N CYS A 747 -11.40 -29.10 -29.27
CA CYS A 747 -10.18 -29.86 -29.47
C CYS A 747 -9.24 -29.77 -28.25
N ASN A 748 -9.46 -30.66 -27.28
CA ASN A 748 -8.64 -30.78 -26.07
C ASN A 748 -8.61 -32.24 -25.56
N LEU A 749 -7.63 -32.56 -24.70
CA LEU A 749 -7.49 -33.85 -24.03
C LEU A 749 -8.32 -33.94 -22.72
N GLY A 750 -8.90 -32.82 -22.29
CA GLY A 750 -9.68 -32.68 -21.06
C GLY A 750 -9.57 -31.29 -20.45
N LYS A 751 -10.47 -31.01 -19.50
CA LYS A 751 -10.43 -29.83 -18.63
C LYS A 751 -9.88 -30.23 -17.25
N VAL A 752 -9.07 -29.38 -16.64
CA VAL A 752 -8.46 -29.61 -15.32
C VAL A 752 -8.43 -28.32 -14.51
N ALA A 753 -8.42 -28.44 -13.18
CA ALA A 753 -8.26 -27.31 -12.27
C ALA A 753 -6.93 -26.58 -12.51
N ALA A 754 -6.91 -25.28 -12.25
CA ALA A 754 -5.71 -24.45 -12.30
C ALA A 754 -4.73 -24.77 -11.15
N ASN A 755 -3.56 -24.13 -11.19
CA ASN A 755 -2.59 -24.23 -10.10
C ASN A 755 -3.19 -23.66 -8.81
N ALA A 756 -2.80 -24.21 -7.67
CA ALA A 756 -3.28 -23.77 -6.37
C ALA A 756 -2.14 -23.42 -5.41
N ILE A 757 -2.38 -22.42 -4.56
CA ILE A 757 -1.58 -22.21 -3.37
C ILE A 757 -2.06 -23.20 -2.31
N VAL A 758 -1.16 -24.07 -1.86
CA VAL A 758 -1.42 -25.08 -0.82
C VAL A 758 -0.84 -24.68 0.53
N THR A 759 -1.42 -25.21 1.61
CA THR A 759 -0.89 -25.08 2.98
C THR A 759 -1.19 -26.35 3.80
N ARG A 760 -0.72 -26.44 5.05
CA ARG A 760 -0.93 -27.65 5.88
C ARG A 760 -2.39 -27.79 6.30
N GLY A 761 -2.99 -28.93 5.94
CA GLY A 761 -4.30 -29.37 6.40
C GLY A 761 -4.19 -30.51 7.42
N GLY A 762 -5.23 -31.34 7.48
CA GLY A 762 -5.32 -32.45 8.44
C GLY A 762 -5.40 -32.00 9.90
N TYR A 763 -5.15 -32.94 10.83
CA TYR A 763 -5.25 -32.71 12.27
C TYR A 763 -4.25 -31.68 12.82
N TYR A 764 -3.07 -31.58 12.20
CA TYR A 764 -2.03 -30.60 12.56
C TYR A 764 -2.06 -29.33 11.67
N GLY A 765 -3.13 -29.17 10.89
CA GLY A 765 -3.31 -28.07 9.94
C GLY A 765 -3.44 -26.70 10.60
N TYR A 766 -3.34 -25.65 9.79
CA TYR A 766 -3.45 -24.29 10.28
C TYR A 766 -4.89 -23.92 10.66
N ASN A 767 -5.06 -23.14 11.73
CA ASN A 767 -6.38 -22.71 12.15
C ASN A 767 -6.98 -21.67 11.17
N GLN A 768 -8.29 -21.43 11.25
CA GLN A 768 -8.98 -20.53 10.32
C GLN A 768 -8.39 -19.11 10.32
N THR A 769 -7.90 -18.61 11.45
CA THR A 769 -7.25 -17.29 11.55
C THR A 769 -5.92 -17.26 10.78
N GLN A 770 -5.13 -18.35 10.84
CA GLN A 770 -3.89 -18.49 10.07
C GLN A 770 -4.16 -18.60 8.58
N ILE A 771 -5.09 -19.46 8.16
CA ILE A 771 -5.45 -19.59 6.74
C ILE A 771 -6.03 -18.27 6.21
N ASN A 772 -6.89 -17.58 6.98
CA ASN A 772 -7.40 -16.26 6.59
C ASN A 772 -6.29 -15.20 6.50
N ALA A 773 -5.30 -15.21 7.38
CA ALA A 773 -4.16 -14.28 7.30
C ALA A 773 -3.32 -14.53 6.05
N TYR A 774 -3.08 -15.79 5.67
CA TYR A 774 -2.40 -16.15 4.42
C TYR A 774 -3.24 -15.78 3.19
N ILE A 775 -4.57 -15.98 3.24
CA ILE A 775 -5.50 -15.50 2.21
C ILE A 775 -5.36 -13.99 2.03
N ASN A 776 -5.53 -13.23 3.11
CA ASN A 776 -5.52 -11.78 3.03
C ASN A 776 -4.16 -11.25 2.57
N LEU A 777 -3.04 -11.90 2.89
CA LEU A 777 -1.74 -11.49 2.35
C LEU A 777 -1.70 -11.58 0.81
N PHE A 778 -2.16 -12.68 0.21
CA PHE A 778 -2.18 -12.82 -1.26
C PHE A 778 -3.29 -11.99 -1.93
N ILE A 779 -4.48 -11.89 -1.33
CA ILE A 779 -5.59 -11.12 -1.90
C ILE A 779 -5.32 -9.61 -1.85
N TYR A 780 -4.65 -9.10 -0.81
CA TYR A 780 -4.19 -7.70 -0.79
C TYR A 780 -2.96 -7.52 -1.69
N ALA A 781 -2.05 -8.51 -1.79
CA ALA A 781 -0.91 -8.44 -2.70
C ALA A 781 -1.35 -8.23 -4.16
N GLN A 782 -2.33 -8.98 -4.66
CA GLN A 782 -2.79 -8.83 -6.04
C GLN A 782 -3.47 -7.47 -6.31
N GLN A 783 -4.09 -6.85 -5.30
CA GLN A 783 -4.71 -5.53 -5.47
C GLN A 783 -3.69 -4.41 -5.69
N PHE A 784 -2.47 -4.55 -5.15
CA PHE A 784 -1.36 -3.64 -5.43
C PHE A 784 -0.49 -4.08 -6.62
N TYR A 785 -0.29 -5.40 -6.79
CA TYR A 785 0.80 -5.97 -7.58
C TYR A 785 0.35 -7.06 -8.58
N GLY A 786 -0.95 -7.29 -8.77
CA GLY A 786 -1.51 -8.21 -9.77
C GLY A 786 -1.47 -7.69 -11.21
N ARG A 787 -0.67 -6.66 -11.49
CA ARG A 787 -0.50 -6.09 -12.84
C ARG A 787 0.30 -7.07 -13.71
N LYS A 788 0.00 -7.07 -15.02
CA LYS A 788 0.70 -7.87 -16.05
C LYS A 788 1.78 -7.09 -16.79
N GLU A 789 1.77 -5.76 -16.69
CA GLU A 789 2.68 -4.89 -17.41
C GLU A 789 4.02 -4.77 -16.67
N GLN A 790 5.07 -4.49 -17.45
CA GLN A 790 6.40 -4.20 -16.93
C GLN A 790 6.47 -2.73 -16.51
N ASP A 791 6.66 -2.52 -15.21
CA ASP A 791 7.04 -1.24 -14.62
C ASP A 791 8.41 -1.44 -13.95
N GLU A 792 9.42 -0.67 -14.36
CA GLU A 792 10.78 -0.79 -13.82
C GLU A 792 10.89 -0.34 -12.35
N PHE A 793 9.86 0.36 -11.85
CA PHE A 793 9.81 0.92 -10.49
C PHE A 793 8.87 0.16 -9.54
N SER A 794 8.14 -0.86 -10.02
CA SER A 794 7.26 -1.67 -9.15
C SER A 794 7.33 -3.18 -9.43
N PHE A 795 6.68 -3.95 -8.55
CA PHE A 795 6.72 -5.41 -8.57
C PHE A 795 5.42 -5.97 -9.15
N SER A 796 5.52 -6.87 -10.14
CA SER A 796 4.37 -7.54 -10.76
C SER A 796 4.35 -9.03 -10.40
N MET A 797 3.25 -9.52 -9.84
CA MET A 797 3.08 -10.93 -9.43
C MET A 797 3.01 -11.87 -10.62
N TYR A 798 2.19 -11.53 -11.63
CA TYR A 798 1.88 -12.34 -12.81
C TYR A 798 2.74 -11.96 -14.02
N TYR A 799 3.99 -11.59 -13.76
CA TYR A 799 5.01 -11.32 -14.78
C TYR A 799 6.34 -11.92 -14.32
N SER A 800 7.10 -12.44 -15.28
CA SER A 800 8.40 -13.07 -15.05
C SER A 800 9.41 -12.47 -16.01
N GLN A 801 10.59 -12.11 -15.50
CA GLN A 801 11.60 -11.39 -16.27
C GLN A 801 12.35 -12.36 -17.20
N PRO A 802 12.42 -12.10 -18.52
CA PRO A 802 13.16 -12.93 -19.46
C PRO A 802 14.62 -13.13 -19.04
N PRO A 803 15.23 -14.31 -19.29
CA PRO A 803 14.71 -15.44 -20.09
C PRO A 803 13.72 -16.35 -19.34
N TYR A 804 13.36 -16.02 -18.09
CA TYR A 804 12.46 -16.85 -17.30
C TYR A 804 10.98 -16.60 -17.63
N SER A 805 10.15 -17.56 -17.22
CA SER A 805 8.70 -17.55 -17.38
C SER A 805 8.03 -18.23 -16.20
N ASP A 806 6.76 -17.92 -15.95
CA ASP A 806 5.88 -18.66 -15.04
C ASP A 806 6.44 -18.84 -13.60
N LEU A 807 7.27 -17.90 -13.12
CA LEU A 807 7.96 -17.99 -11.82
C LEU A 807 6.99 -17.76 -10.66
N ILE A 808 6.86 -18.72 -9.73
CA ILE A 808 5.89 -18.74 -8.60
C ILE A 808 4.42 -18.79 -9.06
N PHE A 809 4.02 -17.92 -9.97
CA PHE A 809 2.70 -17.79 -10.56
C PHE A 809 2.84 -17.81 -12.08
N GLN A 810 1.82 -18.31 -12.78
CA GLN A 810 1.79 -18.28 -14.24
C GLN A 810 1.74 -16.84 -14.74
N ASP A 811 2.46 -16.53 -15.82
CA ASP A 811 2.36 -15.21 -16.47
C ASP A 811 0.96 -15.00 -17.11
N ALA A 812 0.24 -16.12 -17.35
CA ALA A 812 -1.17 -16.15 -17.73
C ALA A 812 -2.14 -15.59 -16.68
N THR A 813 -1.81 -15.67 -15.38
CA THR A 813 -2.75 -15.43 -14.28
C THR A 813 -3.34 -14.02 -14.29
N GLN A 814 -4.67 -13.93 -14.27
CA GLN A 814 -5.43 -12.68 -14.26
C GLN A 814 -5.80 -12.25 -12.84
N GLN A 815 -6.08 -13.23 -11.97
CA GLN A 815 -6.40 -13.03 -10.56
C GLN A 815 -6.16 -14.33 -9.77
N LEU A 816 -6.03 -14.20 -8.45
CA LEU A 816 -6.11 -15.27 -7.47
C LEU A 816 -7.50 -15.25 -6.80
N ILE A 817 -8.16 -16.41 -6.75
CA ILE A 817 -9.46 -16.57 -6.08
C ILE A 817 -9.35 -17.48 -4.85
N VAL A 818 -10.12 -17.18 -3.81
CA VAL A 818 -10.17 -18.00 -2.59
C VAL A 818 -10.95 -19.29 -2.86
N ILE A 819 -10.39 -20.44 -2.49
CA ILE A 819 -11.07 -21.72 -2.57
C ILE A 819 -12.01 -21.86 -1.36
N PRO A 820 -13.33 -22.07 -1.55
CA PRO A 820 -14.28 -22.30 -0.46
C PRO A 820 -13.90 -23.52 0.39
N PRO A 821 -14.15 -23.52 1.72
CA PRO A 821 -13.74 -24.61 2.63
C PRO A 821 -14.12 -26.02 2.14
N GLU A 822 -15.32 -26.19 1.59
CA GLU A 822 -15.86 -27.44 1.07
C GLU A 822 -15.16 -27.96 -0.21
N LYS A 823 -14.31 -27.13 -0.84
CA LYS A 823 -13.46 -27.50 -1.98
C LYS A 823 -11.97 -27.56 -1.64
N ARG A 824 -11.58 -27.49 -0.36
CA ARG A 824 -10.17 -27.54 0.06
C ARG A 824 -9.60 -28.95 0.21
N GLU A 825 -10.43 -29.99 0.11
CA GLU A 825 -9.92 -31.34 -0.05
C GLU A 825 -9.37 -31.52 -1.48
N TYR A 826 -8.19 -32.10 -1.65
CA TYR A 826 -7.54 -32.22 -2.95
C TYR A 826 -8.41 -32.98 -3.98
N SER A 827 -9.17 -34.01 -3.58
CA SER A 827 -10.02 -34.73 -4.54
C SER A 827 -11.26 -33.93 -4.97
N ALA A 828 -11.78 -33.08 -4.07
CA ALA A 828 -12.89 -32.16 -4.35
C ALA A 828 -12.44 -30.96 -5.20
N TYR A 829 -11.20 -30.49 -5.04
CA TYR A 829 -10.60 -29.45 -5.89
C TYR A 829 -10.35 -29.94 -7.32
N LEU A 830 -9.76 -31.13 -7.46
CA LEU A 830 -9.29 -31.65 -8.76
C LEU A 830 -10.37 -32.35 -9.58
N GLY A 831 -11.42 -32.85 -8.94
CA GLY A 831 -12.53 -33.52 -9.62
C GLY A 831 -12.25 -34.97 -10.05
N GLN A 832 -13.33 -35.72 -10.30
CA GLN A 832 -13.26 -37.17 -10.50
C GLN A 832 -12.55 -37.59 -11.80
N ASP A 833 -12.58 -36.76 -12.84
CA ASP A 833 -11.93 -37.08 -14.12
C ASP A 833 -10.41 -36.96 -14.03
N PHE A 834 -9.88 -35.95 -13.33
CA PHE A 834 -8.45 -35.90 -12.98
C PHE A 834 -8.05 -37.11 -12.12
N MET A 835 -8.86 -37.44 -11.10
CA MET A 835 -8.63 -38.61 -10.24
C MET A 835 -8.68 -39.94 -11.03
N ARG A 836 -9.42 -40.00 -12.15
CA ARG A 836 -9.40 -41.15 -13.07
C ARG A 836 -8.13 -41.17 -13.92
N ALA A 837 -7.75 -40.03 -14.51
CA ALA A 837 -6.54 -39.89 -15.31
C ALA A 837 -5.28 -40.27 -14.51
N ARG A 838 -5.14 -39.75 -13.27
CA ARG A 838 -4.00 -40.03 -12.39
C ARG A 838 -3.82 -41.52 -12.08
N ARG A 839 -4.92 -42.28 -11.89
CA ARG A 839 -4.90 -43.74 -11.67
C ARG A 839 -4.38 -44.56 -12.85
N ILE A 840 -4.47 -44.03 -14.08
CA ILE A 840 -4.00 -44.71 -15.29
C ILE A 840 -2.47 -44.56 -15.43
N VAL A 841 -1.88 -43.48 -14.88
CA VAL A 841 -0.49 -43.10 -15.12
C VAL A 841 0.45 -43.23 -13.91
N ASP A 842 -0.06 -43.53 -12.71
CA ASP A 842 0.73 -43.66 -11.49
C ASP A 842 0.21 -44.82 -10.63
N CYS A 843 1.03 -45.87 -10.46
CA CYS A 843 0.65 -47.02 -9.63
C CYS A 843 0.45 -46.70 -8.14
N ASN A 844 0.95 -45.57 -7.65
CA ASN A 844 0.73 -45.12 -6.27
C ASN A 844 -0.66 -44.49 -6.08
N ALA A 845 -1.33 -44.10 -7.18
CA ALA A 845 -2.61 -43.43 -7.17
C ALA A 845 -3.76 -44.43 -6.85
N GLY A 846 -3.96 -44.72 -5.56
CA GLY A 846 -5.05 -45.58 -5.09
C GLY A 846 -4.66 -46.59 -4.00
N ALA A 847 -3.38 -46.68 -3.61
CA ALA A 847 -2.93 -47.62 -2.58
C ALA A 847 -3.69 -47.47 -1.23
N SER A 848 -4.11 -46.24 -0.88
CA SER A 848 -4.95 -45.95 0.29
C SER A 848 -6.37 -46.51 0.19
N ALA A 849 -6.98 -46.57 -1.00
CA ALA A 849 -8.28 -47.21 -1.19
C ALA A 849 -8.20 -48.73 -1.01
N ILE A 850 -7.05 -49.33 -1.36
CA ILE A 850 -6.79 -50.76 -1.17
C ILE A 850 -6.64 -51.07 0.33
N SER A 851 -5.87 -50.28 1.11
CA SER A 851 -5.73 -50.50 2.55
C SER A 851 -7.05 -50.35 3.32
N TYR A 852 -7.87 -49.34 3.00
CA TYR A 852 -9.21 -49.21 3.59
C TYR A 852 -10.15 -50.35 3.18
N SER A 853 -10.06 -50.85 1.94
CA SER A 853 -10.87 -52.00 1.51
C SER A 853 -10.46 -53.30 2.20
N ILE A 854 -9.15 -53.54 2.38
CA ILE A 854 -8.63 -54.68 3.16
C ILE A 854 -9.02 -54.57 4.63
N PHE A 855 -8.99 -53.37 5.22
CA PHE A 855 -9.46 -53.16 6.60
C PHE A 855 -10.97 -53.40 6.72
N ALA A 856 -11.80 -52.81 5.85
CA ALA A 856 -13.25 -53.02 5.86
C ALA A 856 -13.64 -54.48 5.65
N THR A 857 -12.99 -55.19 4.73
CA THR A 857 -13.24 -56.64 4.51
C THR A 857 -12.76 -57.49 5.67
N THR A 858 -11.60 -57.23 6.26
CA THR A 858 -11.14 -57.99 7.45
C THR A 858 -11.99 -57.73 8.68
N VAL A 859 -12.48 -56.49 8.88
CA VAL A 859 -13.47 -56.16 9.93
C VAL A 859 -14.81 -56.85 9.68
N MET A 860 -15.33 -56.86 8.44
CA MET A 860 -16.55 -57.58 8.10
C MET A 860 -16.41 -59.09 8.30
N ILE A 861 -15.28 -59.68 7.90
CA ILE A 861 -14.97 -61.11 8.14
C ILE A 861 -14.94 -61.40 9.64
N MET A 862 -14.22 -60.59 10.44
CA MET A 862 -14.22 -60.72 11.91
C MET A 862 -15.64 -60.60 12.50
N PHE A 863 -16.46 -59.66 12.04
CA PHE A 863 -17.86 -59.55 12.47
C PHE A 863 -18.66 -60.82 12.15
N THR A 864 -18.53 -61.38 10.95
CA THR A 864 -19.21 -62.64 10.59
C THR A 864 -18.71 -63.85 11.38
N PHE A 865 -17.44 -63.89 11.80
CA PHE A 865 -16.92 -64.97 12.65
C PHE A 865 -17.29 -64.82 14.13
N VAL A 866 -17.47 -63.59 14.63
CA VAL A 866 -17.83 -63.31 16.03
C VAL A 866 -19.34 -63.42 16.28
N PHE A 867 -20.18 -63.03 15.31
CA PHE A 867 -21.64 -63.03 15.44
C PHE A 867 -22.34 -64.15 14.62
N GLY A 868 -21.58 -65.02 13.96
CA GLY A 868 -22.08 -66.15 13.16
C GLY A 868 -21.99 -67.52 13.85
N ARG A 869 -22.15 -67.57 15.18
CA ARG A 869 -22.13 -68.79 16.00
C ARG A 869 -23.24 -68.79 17.05
#